data_AF-A0A9Q1CJ04-F1
#
_entry.id   AF-A0A9Q1CJ04-F1
#
_cell.length_a   1.000
_cell.length_b   1.000
_cell.length_c   1.000
_cell.angle_alpha   90.00
_cell.angle_beta   90.00
_cell.angle_gamma   90.00
#
_symmetry.space_group_name_H-M   'P 1'
#
loop_
_entity.id
_entity.type
_entity.pdbx_description
1 polymer ?
#
loop_
_entity_poly.entity_id
_entity_poly.type
_entity_poly.pdbx_seq_one_letter_code
_entity_poly.pdbx_strand_id
1 'polypeptide(L)'
;MATTSPLKDIDDKFCLCSICLEQLKEPKQLPCLHRYCKDCLSSIIQRCYDVIQCPECREESQIPTNGVDGFKTDFYSKSLVEYVQIQQSLKSDEIRECYGCSKLVRVAAYCFKCNDFLCKDCHNFHVTNKMMKDHQKYTLSLEDMETKNITIEKLASMRDAPGCNTHPEKISELYCETCGNLPICVACMHGEHKGHNLHEVKALAKLKRKQLSQKLKTLEDINKDKDVTGPRQAKEELTLNVGIKKTTLIWEHNQADAKIMKKIQHTEGRIQQVEQEKQHTEKKIFDSLQTEMEHEIQEVKKKYEEIFRVKKLEVTETFKARKSSLEKELAEFREQRERFERDMKELLESIEEQLNKNMETIEEMSQHFDNIKKRFQTLNVMASSILASDNDWLAVQCIPDMFTAAANLMKDLKKDFPELKTLTVVTVSYKQYSFRKPSVTKISNEVKKKVNLNNPYRYVFGMTSIGDGKIAISGYTSDFEASFIIVIDMNGRILQDKKMNTGEYQPSRYCKLLSQHKVSSVCEPNEIGLYDVRDCSYIKKNISDVINSWPKDRYVTCVATDPFNNHILVGGYDSRDVYVFDDQLNYLHILTLPEMIKWPRDITVSDGHLLVCDYMREKCYVTTTDGLESKLVGEFMKPNLEGSNFKPISVCNDKNGFIYVLWMSHKFSSGCFLVQYDQEDSQVLTVREVDGKATVLTVIETSEGENLVVATFNSQRIDVYDLITKE
;
A
#
# COMPACT_ATOMS: atom_id res chain seq x y z
N MET A 1 -37.85 -28.22 4.93
CA MET A 1 -38.75 -29.19 4.25
C MET A 1 -38.10 -29.51 2.92
N ALA A 2 -37.58 -30.72 2.73
CA ALA A 2 -36.92 -31.09 1.49
C ALA A 2 -37.97 -31.27 0.40
N THR A 3 -37.89 -30.47 -0.66
CA THR A 3 -38.72 -30.63 -1.85
C THR A 3 -38.23 -31.87 -2.61
N THR A 4 -39.07 -32.90 -2.69
CA THR A 4 -38.89 -34.02 -3.62
C THR A 4 -38.90 -33.47 -5.05
N SER A 5 -37.73 -33.31 -5.66
CA SER A 5 -37.62 -32.83 -7.04
C SER A 5 -38.25 -33.87 -7.98
N PRO A 6 -39.17 -33.48 -8.88
CA PRO A 6 -39.71 -34.36 -9.91
C PRO A 6 -38.60 -34.91 -10.81
N LEU A 7 -38.74 -36.14 -11.35
CA LEU A 7 -37.81 -36.73 -12.33
C LEU A 7 -37.59 -35.90 -13.61
N LYS A 8 -38.39 -34.85 -13.83
CA LYS A 8 -38.19 -33.87 -14.91
C LYS A 8 -36.92 -33.02 -14.75
N ASP A 9 -36.33 -32.97 -13.55
CA ASP A 9 -35.13 -32.18 -13.23
C ASP A 9 -33.83 -33.00 -13.18
N ILE A 10 -33.87 -34.31 -13.47
CA ILE A 10 -32.63 -35.06 -13.71
C ILE A 10 -32.12 -34.62 -15.09
N ASP A 11 -31.14 -33.71 -15.09
CA ASP A 11 -30.42 -33.30 -16.31
C ASP A 11 -30.03 -34.56 -17.09
N ASP A 12 -30.36 -34.65 -18.38
CA ASP A 12 -30.04 -35.79 -19.25
C ASP A 12 -28.55 -36.18 -19.12
N LYS A 13 -27.70 -35.19 -18.73
CA LYS A 13 -26.28 -35.33 -18.38
C LYS A 13 -25.95 -36.34 -17.28
N PHE A 14 -26.84 -36.62 -16.32
CA PHE A 14 -26.58 -37.61 -15.24
C PHE A 14 -26.57 -39.07 -15.73
N CYS A 15 -27.12 -39.33 -16.93
CA CYS A 15 -27.15 -40.65 -17.56
C CYS A 15 -26.16 -40.77 -18.73
N LEU A 16 -25.38 -39.72 -19.02
CA LEU A 16 -24.39 -39.70 -20.09
C LEU A 16 -23.01 -40.06 -19.55
N CYS A 17 -22.24 -40.77 -20.36
CA CYS A 17 -20.82 -40.96 -20.10
C CYS A 17 -20.06 -39.72 -20.56
N SER A 18 -19.26 -39.12 -19.68
CA SER A 18 -18.45 -37.94 -20.02
C SER A 18 -17.28 -38.23 -20.99
N ILE A 19 -17.03 -39.50 -21.33
CA ILE A 19 -16.02 -39.92 -22.32
C ILE A 19 -16.63 -40.02 -23.72
N CYS A 20 -17.68 -40.83 -23.90
CA CYS A 20 -18.30 -41.01 -25.22
C CYS A 20 -19.47 -40.05 -25.49
N LEU A 21 -19.93 -39.31 -24.48
CA LEU A 21 -21.06 -38.40 -24.51
C LEU A 21 -22.40 -39.07 -24.88
N GLU A 22 -22.44 -40.41 -24.88
CA GLU A 22 -23.65 -41.23 -25.07
C GLU A 22 -24.23 -41.70 -23.73
N GLN A 23 -25.43 -42.29 -23.75
CA GLN A 23 -26.01 -42.95 -22.58
C GLN A 23 -25.08 -44.05 -22.03
N LEU A 24 -25.01 -44.15 -20.70
CA LEU A 24 -24.15 -45.11 -20.01
C LEU A 24 -24.51 -46.57 -20.37
N LYS A 25 -23.57 -47.26 -21.02
CA LYS A 25 -23.61 -48.71 -21.32
C LYS A 25 -22.76 -49.46 -20.30
N GLU A 26 -23.39 -50.32 -19.50
CA GLU A 26 -22.76 -51.00 -18.36
C GLU A 26 -21.96 -50.04 -17.45
N PRO A 27 -22.64 -49.11 -16.74
CA PRO A 27 -21.97 -48.07 -15.98
C PRO A 27 -21.07 -48.64 -14.87
N LYS A 28 -19.78 -48.32 -14.95
CA LYS A 28 -18.78 -48.58 -13.90
C LYS A 28 -18.58 -47.31 -13.09
N GLN A 29 -18.62 -47.44 -11.77
CA GLN A 29 -18.46 -46.34 -10.83
C GLN A 29 -17.06 -46.34 -10.21
N LEU A 30 -16.38 -45.19 -10.26
CA LEU A 30 -15.14 -44.98 -9.52
C LEU A 30 -15.41 -44.65 -8.04
N PRO A 31 -14.43 -44.80 -7.13
CA PRO A 31 -14.56 -44.41 -5.72
C PRO A 31 -14.97 -42.95 -5.47
N CYS A 32 -14.69 -42.05 -6.43
CA CYS A 32 -15.12 -40.65 -6.44
C CYS A 32 -16.59 -40.44 -6.86
N LEU A 33 -17.33 -41.53 -7.13
CA LEU A 33 -18.72 -41.60 -7.56
C LEU A 33 -19.03 -41.08 -8.99
N HIS A 34 -18.00 -40.81 -9.81
CA HIS A 34 -18.17 -40.59 -11.25
C HIS A 34 -18.33 -41.92 -12.00
N ARG A 35 -19.04 -41.89 -13.13
CA ARG A 35 -19.53 -43.07 -13.85
C ARG A 35 -19.18 -43.03 -15.32
N TYR A 36 -18.76 -44.17 -15.84
CA TYR A 36 -18.34 -44.32 -17.22
C TYR A 36 -18.87 -45.62 -17.81
N CYS A 37 -19.03 -45.70 -19.13
CA CYS A 37 -19.30 -46.99 -19.78
C CYS A 37 -18.13 -47.95 -19.52
N LYS A 38 -18.42 -49.25 -19.34
CA LYS A 38 -17.38 -50.28 -19.16
C LYS A 38 -16.29 -50.20 -20.23
N ASP A 39 -16.67 -50.06 -21.50
CA ASP A 39 -15.72 -49.99 -22.62
C ASP A 39 -14.89 -48.70 -22.62
N CYS A 40 -15.52 -47.57 -22.25
CA CYS A 40 -14.84 -46.29 -22.15
C CYS A 40 -13.79 -46.32 -21.03
N LEU A 41 -14.15 -46.88 -19.87
CA LEU A 41 -13.23 -47.02 -18.75
C LEU A 41 -12.12 -48.04 -19.05
N SER A 42 -12.44 -49.12 -19.78
CA SER A 42 -11.47 -50.11 -20.26
C SER A 42 -10.41 -49.50 -21.16
N SER A 43 -10.84 -48.61 -22.06
CA SER A 43 -9.93 -47.91 -22.98
C SER A 43 -8.94 -46.99 -22.25
N ILE A 44 -9.34 -46.41 -21.12
CA ILE A 44 -8.47 -45.58 -20.27
C ILE A 44 -7.54 -46.47 -19.44
N ILE A 45 -8.09 -47.51 -18.80
CA ILE A 45 -7.33 -48.41 -17.92
C ILE A 45 -6.23 -49.15 -18.70
N GLN A 46 -6.45 -49.50 -19.98
CA GLN A 46 -5.42 -50.09 -20.83
C GLN A 46 -4.17 -49.19 -21.01
N ARG A 47 -4.27 -47.89 -20.73
CA ARG A 47 -3.18 -46.91 -20.81
C ARG A 47 -2.62 -46.51 -19.44
N CYS A 48 -3.13 -47.14 -18.38
CA CYS A 48 -2.74 -46.91 -16.99
C CYS A 48 -2.10 -48.19 -16.42
N TYR A 49 -1.21 -48.05 -15.44
CA TYR A 49 -0.62 -49.20 -14.74
C TYR A 49 -1.48 -49.59 -13.54
N ASP A 50 -1.24 -48.96 -12.39
CA ASP A 50 -1.88 -49.34 -11.12
C ASP A 50 -2.93 -48.31 -10.66
N VAL A 51 -2.89 -47.09 -11.20
CA VAL A 51 -3.73 -45.97 -10.77
C VAL A 51 -4.43 -45.35 -11.98
N ILE A 52 -5.73 -45.08 -11.83
CA ILE A 52 -6.51 -44.29 -12.78
C ILE A 52 -6.83 -42.92 -12.18
N GLN A 53 -6.60 -41.87 -12.97
CA GLN A 53 -7.11 -40.54 -12.67
C GLN A 53 -8.50 -40.38 -13.29
N CYS A 54 -9.47 -39.99 -12.46
CA CYS A 54 -10.82 -39.72 -12.92
C CYS A 54 -10.84 -38.59 -13.97
N PRO A 55 -11.40 -38.79 -15.19
CA PRO A 55 -11.47 -37.76 -16.23
C PRO A 55 -12.18 -36.46 -15.80
N GLU A 56 -13.10 -36.54 -14.84
CA GLU A 56 -13.91 -35.39 -14.41
C GLU A 56 -13.32 -34.64 -13.22
N CYS A 57 -12.84 -35.35 -12.19
CA CYS A 57 -12.36 -34.72 -10.95
C CYS A 57 -10.86 -34.88 -10.69
N ARG A 58 -10.14 -35.61 -11.56
CA ARG A 58 -8.70 -35.92 -11.44
C ARG A 58 -8.31 -36.68 -10.17
N GLU A 59 -9.28 -37.16 -9.39
CA GLU A 59 -9.02 -37.98 -8.20
C GLU A 59 -8.44 -39.33 -8.62
N GLU A 60 -7.34 -39.69 -7.99
CA GLU A 60 -6.65 -40.96 -8.22
C GLU A 60 -7.37 -42.11 -7.52
N SER A 61 -7.48 -43.23 -8.22
CA SER A 61 -8.09 -44.45 -7.70
C SER A 61 -7.26 -45.65 -8.12
N GLN A 62 -7.04 -46.57 -7.19
CA GLN A 62 -6.37 -47.83 -7.47
C GLN A 62 -7.21 -48.69 -8.41
N ILE A 63 -6.58 -49.26 -9.44
CA ILE A 63 -7.24 -50.19 -10.37
C ILE A 63 -7.35 -51.55 -9.68
N PRO A 64 -8.56 -52.14 -9.57
CA PRO A 64 -8.74 -53.47 -8.98
C PRO A 64 -7.97 -54.55 -9.75
N THR A 65 -7.63 -55.65 -9.08
CA THR A 65 -6.90 -56.79 -9.67
C THR A 65 -7.61 -57.42 -10.87
N ASN A 66 -8.94 -57.32 -10.94
CA ASN A 66 -9.75 -57.78 -12.07
C ASN A 66 -9.95 -56.69 -13.15
N GLY A 67 -9.10 -55.66 -13.17
CA GLY A 67 -9.19 -54.53 -14.07
C GLY A 67 -10.52 -53.78 -13.95
N VAL A 68 -11.12 -53.45 -15.09
CA VAL A 68 -12.37 -52.69 -15.17
C VAL A 68 -13.54 -53.43 -14.50
N ASP A 69 -13.52 -54.75 -14.54
CA ASP A 69 -14.58 -55.57 -13.96
C ASP A 69 -14.57 -55.62 -12.44
N GLY A 70 -13.44 -55.26 -11.82
CA GLY A 70 -13.38 -55.07 -10.37
C GLY A 70 -14.01 -53.75 -9.90
N PHE A 71 -14.26 -52.79 -10.79
CA PHE A 71 -15.07 -51.62 -10.45
C PHE A 71 -16.56 -52.00 -10.41
N LYS A 72 -17.25 -51.46 -9.41
CA LYS A 72 -18.65 -51.78 -9.15
C LYS A 72 -19.53 -51.27 -10.29
N THR A 73 -20.44 -52.13 -10.75
CA THR A 73 -21.51 -51.75 -11.67
C THR A 73 -22.59 -51.02 -10.88
N ASP A 74 -22.93 -49.78 -11.28
CA ASP A 74 -23.96 -49.02 -10.59
C ASP A 74 -25.37 -49.43 -11.08
N PHE A 75 -26.00 -50.34 -10.33
CA PHE A 75 -27.35 -50.81 -10.59
C PHE A 75 -28.41 -49.69 -10.50
N TYR A 76 -28.13 -48.62 -9.76
CA TYR A 76 -29.00 -47.44 -9.69
C TYR A 76 -28.99 -46.68 -11.02
N SER A 77 -27.81 -46.35 -11.55
CA SER A 77 -27.68 -45.72 -12.86
C SER A 77 -28.17 -46.60 -14.01
N LYS A 78 -27.96 -47.91 -13.94
CA LYS A 78 -28.55 -48.85 -14.91
C LYS A 78 -30.08 -48.76 -14.92
N SER A 79 -30.69 -48.67 -13.73
CA SER A 79 -32.14 -48.53 -13.59
C SER A 79 -32.66 -47.18 -14.09
N LEU A 80 -31.88 -46.10 -13.92
CA LEU A 80 -32.20 -44.76 -14.44
C LEU A 80 -32.08 -44.69 -15.97
N VAL A 81 -31.04 -45.26 -16.55
CA VAL A 81 -30.86 -45.33 -18.02
C VAL A 81 -32.01 -46.11 -18.66
N GLU A 82 -32.36 -47.26 -18.10
CA GLU A 82 -33.50 -48.07 -18.57
C GLU A 82 -34.83 -47.31 -18.46
N TYR A 83 -35.02 -46.52 -17.41
CA TYR A 83 -36.20 -45.65 -17.28
C TYR A 83 -36.23 -44.54 -18.34
N VAL A 84 -35.12 -43.84 -18.57
CA VAL A 84 -35.04 -42.81 -19.62
C VAL A 84 -35.36 -43.42 -20.99
N GLN A 85 -34.91 -44.66 -21.25
CA GLN A 85 -35.24 -45.40 -22.46
C GLN A 85 -36.73 -45.77 -22.54
N ILE A 86 -37.31 -46.33 -21.48
CA ILE A 86 -38.75 -46.62 -21.42
C ILE A 86 -39.57 -45.34 -21.64
N GLN A 87 -39.16 -44.23 -21.03
CA GLN A 87 -39.81 -42.93 -21.19
C GLN A 87 -39.74 -42.44 -22.64
N GLN A 88 -38.58 -42.52 -23.28
CA GLN A 88 -38.40 -42.14 -24.67
C GLN A 88 -39.25 -43.02 -25.59
N SER A 89 -39.26 -44.33 -25.39
CA SER A 89 -40.06 -45.27 -26.18
C SER A 89 -41.57 -45.06 -26.03
N LEU A 90 -42.05 -44.77 -24.83
CA LEU A 90 -43.46 -44.47 -24.58
C LEU A 90 -43.87 -43.12 -25.22
N LYS A 91 -43.04 -42.08 -25.12
CA LYS A 91 -43.32 -40.74 -25.68
C LYS A 91 -43.16 -40.63 -27.21
N SER A 92 -42.26 -41.40 -27.81
CA SER A 92 -41.84 -41.24 -29.22
C SER A 92 -42.71 -41.98 -30.23
N ASP A 93 -43.89 -42.47 -29.83
CA ASP A 93 -44.81 -43.14 -30.74
C ASP A 93 -44.22 -44.46 -31.33
N GLU A 94 -43.28 -45.07 -30.61
CA GLU A 94 -42.48 -46.21 -31.08
C GLU A 94 -43.34 -47.47 -31.27
N ILE A 95 -43.17 -48.15 -32.40
CA ILE A 95 -43.82 -49.44 -32.69
C ILE A 95 -42.89 -50.55 -32.23
N ARG A 96 -43.35 -51.37 -31.28
CA ARG A 96 -42.62 -52.56 -30.79
C ARG A 96 -43.54 -53.77 -30.73
N GLU A 97 -42.95 -54.95 -30.62
CA GLU A 97 -43.73 -56.16 -30.39
C GLU A 97 -44.31 -56.11 -28.97
N CYS A 98 -45.63 -56.25 -28.86
CA CYS A 98 -46.28 -56.29 -27.56
C CYS A 98 -46.16 -57.69 -26.95
N TYR A 99 -45.56 -57.80 -25.77
CA TYR A 99 -45.34 -59.06 -25.08
C TYR A 99 -46.61 -59.93 -24.91
N GLY A 100 -47.75 -59.29 -24.64
CA GLY A 100 -49.01 -60.01 -24.38
C GLY A 100 -49.71 -60.56 -25.62
N CYS A 101 -49.45 -60.02 -26.82
CA CYS A 101 -50.16 -60.42 -28.03
C CYS A 101 -49.27 -60.69 -29.25
N SER A 102 -47.95 -60.53 -29.10
CA SER A 102 -46.91 -60.72 -30.12
C SER A 102 -47.17 -59.97 -31.43
N LYS A 103 -47.89 -58.83 -31.36
CA LYS A 103 -48.15 -57.96 -32.50
C LYS A 103 -47.24 -56.74 -32.42
N LEU A 104 -46.71 -56.31 -33.56
CA LEU A 104 -46.03 -55.02 -33.72
C LEU A 104 -47.06 -53.89 -33.64
N VAL A 105 -47.09 -53.19 -32.52
CA VAL A 105 -48.10 -52.17 -32.21
C VAL A 105 -47.47 -51.00 -31.45
N ARG A 106 -48.16 -49.86 -31.45
CA ARG A 106 -47.79 -48.74 -30.59
C ARG A 106 -47.90 -49.17 -29.12
N VAL A 107 -46.80 -49.03 -28.40
CA VAL A 107 -46.71 -49.38 -27.00
C VAL A 107 -47.36 -48.28 -26.15
N ALA A 108 -48.13 -48.68 -25.14
CA ALA A 108 -48.86 -47.78 -24.25
C ALA A 108 -48.43 -47.92 -22.78
N ALA A 109 -47.76 -49.02 -22.44
CA ALA A 109 -47.25 -49.28 -21.11
C ALA A 109 -46.01 -50.20 -21.16
N TYR A 110 -45.29 -50.25 -20.04
CA TYR A 110 -44.20 -51.19 -19.79
C TYR A 110 -44.49 -51.96 -18.50
N CYS A 111 -44.29 -53.28 -18.50
CA CYS A 111 -44.45 -54.11 -17.30
C CYS A 111 -43.10 -54.63 -16.83
N PHE A 112 -42.67 -54.21 -15.64
CA PHE A 112 -41.38 -54.60 -15.05
C PHE A 112 -41.34 -56.07 -14.60
N LYS A 113 -42.50 -56.74 -14.45
CA LYS A 113 -42.61 -58.19 -14.24
C LYS A 113 -42.43 -58.98 -15.53
N CYS A 114 -43.02 -58.51 -16.63
CA CYS A 114 -42.83 -59.11 -17.96
C CYS A 114 -41.50 -58.70 -18.60
N ASN A 115 -40.87 -57.67 -18.06
CA ASN A 115 -39.68 -57.02 -18.60
C ASN A 115 -39.84 -56.61 -20.07
N ASP A 116 -41.02 -56.10 -20.42
CA ASP A 116 -41.34 -55.78 -21.81
C ASP A 116 -42.54 -54.81 -21.95
N PHE A 117 -42.74 -54.32 -23.16
CA PHE A 117 -43.77 -53.36 -23.53
C PHE A 117 -45.12 -54.02 -23.83
N LEU A 118 -46.18 -53.26 -23.54
CA LEU A 118 -47.57 -53.66 -23.71
C LEU A 118 -48.32 -52.65 -24.58
N CYS A 119 -49.18 -53.15 -25.45
CA CYS A 119 -50.17 -52.34 -26.15
C CYS A 119 -51.29 -51.91 -25.20
N LYS A 120 -52.14 -50.98 -25.65
CA LYS A 120 -53.26 -50.46 -24.84
C LYS A 120 -54.18 -51.57 -24.32
N ASP A 121 -54.49 -52.57 -25.14
CA ASP A 121 -55.38 -53.67 -24.76
C ASP A 121 -54.72 -54.61 -23.75
N CYS A 122 -53.45 -54.97 -23.97
CA CYS A 122 -52.68 -55.81 -23.05
C CYS A 122 -52.37 -55.10 -21.73
N HIS A 123 -52.20 -53.78 -21.73
CA HIS A 123 -52.12 -52.97 -20.53
C HIS A 123 -53.43 -53.02 -19.73
N ASN A 124 -54.57 -52.77 -20.38
CA ASN A 124 -55.87 -52.83 -19.72
C ASN A 124 -56.13 -54.20 -19.13
N PHE A 125 -55.74 -55.28 -19.82
CA PHE A 125 -55.80 -56.63 -19.30
C PHE A 125 -54.94 -56.82 -18.05
N HIS A 126 -53.71 -56.31 -18.04
CA HIS A 126 -52.82 -56.34 -16.87
C HIS A 126 -53.44 -55.62 -15.66
N VAL A 127 -54.05 -54.46 -15.88
CA VAL A 127 -54.56 -53.61 -14.80
C VAL A 127 -55.94 -54.05 -14.28
N THR A 128 -56.78 -54.66 -15.11
CA THR A 128 -58.18 -55.00 -14.75
C THR A 128 -58.39 -56.46 -14.39
N ASN A 129 -57.57 -57.39 -14.90
CA ASN A 129 -57.79 -58.82 -14.68
C ASN A 129 -57.31 -59.27 -13.29
N LYS A 130 -58.17 -59.99 -12.57
CA LYS A 130 -57.87 -60.58 -11.25
C LYS A 130 -56.67 -61.53 -11.26
N MET A 131 -56.38 -62.19 -12.39
CA MET A 131 -55.22 -63.08 -12.54
C MET A 131 -53.88 -62.33 -12.64
N MET A 132 -53.91 -61.04 -13.02
CA MET A 132 -52.71 -60.23 -13.21
C MET A 132 -52.43 -59.29 -12.04
N LYS A 133 -53.07 -59.50 -10.88
CA LYS A 133 -52.89 -58.67 -9.67
C LYS A 133 -51.41 -58.51 -9.28
N ASP A 134 -50.62 -59.56 -9.47
CA ASP A 134 -49.19 -59.55 -9.14
C ASP A 134 -48.34 -58.76 -10.15
N HIS A 135 -48.92 -58.30 -11.26
CA HIS A 135 -48.28 -57.43 -12.25
C HIS A 135 -48.78 -55.98 -12.20
N GLN A 136 -49.96 -55.72 -11.63
CA GLN A 136 -50.60 -54.40 -11.58
C GLN A 136 -49.71 -53.33 -10.95
N LYS A 137 -49.08 -53.65 -9.81
CA LYS A 137 -48.17 -52.75 -9.09
C LYS A 137 -46.82 -52.52 -9.79
N TYR A 138 -46.52 -53.28 -10.85
CA TYR A 138 -45.26 -53.25 -11.59
C TYR A 138 -45.47 -52.82 -13.05
N THR A 139 -46.63 -52.26 -13.38
CA THR A 139 -46.96 -51.81 -14.74
C THR A 139 -47.01 -50.29 -14.77
N LEU A 140 -46.31 -49.70 -15.75
CA LEU A 140 -46.17 -48.26 -15.94
C LEU A 140 -46.79 -47.85 -17.27
N SER A 141 -47.83 -47.00 -17.24
CA SER A 141 -48.49 -46.49 -18.45
C SER A 141 -48.02 -45.09 -18.86
N LEU A 142 -48.23 -44.73 -20.13
CA LEU A 142 -47.96 -43.38 -20.65
C LEU A 142 -48.72 -42.29 -19.85
N GLU A 143 -49.99 -42.55 -19.52
CA GLU A 143 -50.83 -41.63 -18.74
C GLU A 143 -50.29 -41.43 -17.31
N ASP A 144 -49.75 -42.49 -16.69
CA ASP A 144 -49.10 -42.39 -15.38
C ASP A 144 -47.83 -41.54 -15.42
N MET A 145 -47.07 -41.58 -16.52
CA MET A 145 -45.86 -40.77 -16.69
C MET A 145 -46.14 -39.28 -16.83
N GLU A 146 -47.21 -38.92 -17.54
CA GLU A 146 -47.57 -37.53 -17.81
C GLU A 146 -48.23 -36.85 -16.61
N THR A 147 -48.99 -37.59 -15.81
CA THR A 147 -49.84 -37.04 -14.75
C THR A 147 -49.25 -37.12 -13.33
N LYS A 148 -48.34 -38.05 -13.03
CA LYS A 148 -47.97 -38.37 -11.63
C LYS A 148 -46.63 -37.83 -11.13
N ASN A 149 -45.89 -37.01 -11.89
CA ASN A 149 -44.52 -36.58 -11.52
C ASN A 149 -43.75 -37.76 -10.91
N ILE A 150 -43.66 -38.85 -11.67
CA ILE A 150 -43.06 -40.11 -11.21
C ILE A 150 -41.70 -39.79 -10.59
N THR A 151 -41.40 -40.37 -9.44
CA THR A 151 -40.13 -40.19 -8.73
C THR A 151 -39.30 -41.47 -8.80
N ILE A 152 -37.99 -41.38 -8.54
CA ILE A 152 -37.05 -42.51 -8.63
C ILE A 152 -37.47 -43.65 -7.66
N GLU A 153 -38.06 -43.29 -6.54
CA GLU A 153 -38.54 -44.19 -5.49
C GLU A 153 -39.73 -45.04 -5.97
N LYS A 154 -40.62 -44.44 -6.78
CA LYS A 154 -41.76 -45.14 -7.40
C LYS A 154 -41.29 -46.16 -8.44
N LEU A 155 -40.20 -45.88 -9.13
CA LEU A 155 -39.60 -46.80 -10.12
C LEU A 155 -38.84 -47.95 -9.47
N ALA A 156 -38.08 -47.67 -8.42
CA ALA A 156 -37.35 -48.67 -7.67
C ALA A 156 -38.27 -49.68 -6.94
N SER A 157 -39.50 -49.26 -6.59
CA SER A 157 -40.54 -50.12 -6.01
C SER A 157 -41.33 -50.91 -7.06
N MET A 158 -41.22 -50.55 -8.34
CA MET A 158 -41.81 -51.30 -9.47
C MET A 158 -40.94 -52.48 -9.94
N ARG A 159 -39.80 -52.76 -9.29
CA ARG A 159 -38.96 -53.94 -9.57
C ARG A 159 -39.06 -54.95 -8.43
N ASP A 160 -38.99 -56.24 -8.76
CA ASP A 160 -38.90 -57.29 -7.73
C ASP A 160 -37.54 -57.29 -7.03
N ALA A 161 -37.52 -57.86 -5.81
CA ALA A 161 -36.27 -58.13 -5.10
C ALA A 161 -35.38 -59.10 -5.91
N PRO A 162 -34.05 -58.92 -5.90
CA PRO A 162 -33.14 -59.74 -6.70
C PRO A 162 -33.25 -61.23 -6.36
N GLY A 163 -33.35 -62.07 -7.40
CA GLY A 163 -33.24 -63.52 -7.26
C GLY A 163 -31.86 -63.93 -6.76
N CYS A 164 -31.76 -65.08 -6.11
CA CYS A 164 -30.49 -65.59 -5.63
C CYS A 164 -29.64 -66.09 -6.80
N ASN A 165 -28.37 -65.71 -6.87
CA ASN A 165 -27.50 -66.06 -8.00
C ASN A 165 -27.31 -67.58 -8.21
N THR A 166 -27.39 -68.37 -7.14
CA THR A 166 -27.33 -69.84 -7.19
C THR A 166 -28.71 -70.51 -7.24
N HIS A 167 -29.76 -69.75 -6.88
CA HIS A 167 -31.16 -70.22 -6.92
C HIS A 167 -32.04 -69.13 -7.56
N PRO A 168 -32.01 -68.97 -8.90
CA PRO A 168 -32.66 -67.85 -9.57
C PRO A 168 -34.16 -67.75 -9.33
N GLU A 169 -34.81 -68.88 -9.02
CA GLU A 169 -36.25 -68.97 -8.72
C GLU A 169 -36.62 -68.53 -7.29
N LYS A 170 -35.64 -68.35 -6.41
CA LYS A 170 -35.86 -67.93 -5.01
C LYS A 170 -35.46 -66.48 -4.81
N ILE A 171 -36.36 -65.70 -4.24
CA ILE A 171 -36.10 -64.32 -3.88
C ILE A 171 -35.03 -64.27 -2.79
N SER A 172 -34.09 -63.36 -2.93
CA SER A 172 -33.09 -63.12 -1.89
C SER A 172 -33.72 -62.31 -0.75
N GLU A 173 -33.54 -62.80 0.47
CA GLU A 173 -33.99 -62.13 1.71
C GLU A 173 -32.82 -61.80 2.64
N LEU A 174 -31.68 -62.45 2.41
CA LEU A 174 -30.48 -62.36 3.22
C LEU A 174 -29.34 -61.78 2.39
N TYR A 175 -28.45 -61.10 3.09
CA TYR A 175 -27.29 -60.44 2.54
C TYR A 175 -26.03 -61.01 3.16
N CYS A 176 -25.04 -61.41 2.33
CA CYS A 176 -23.79 -61.99 2.80
C CYS A 176 -22.62 -60.98 2.70
N GLU A 177 -22.13 -60.51 3.85
CA GLU A 177 -21.01 -59.56 3.93
C GLU A 177 -19.68 -60.19 3.51
N THR A 178 -19.45 -61.45 3.92
CA THR A 178 -18.20 -62.20 3.64
C THR A 178 -17.91 -62.40 2.15
N CYS A 179 -18.95 -62.36 1.30
CA CYS A 179 -18.85 -62.66 -0.13
C CYS A 179 -19.00 -61.41 -1.00
N GLY A 180 -18.58 -60.26 -0.49
CA GLY A 180 -18.67 -59.01 -1.25
C GLY A 180 -20.12 -58.56 -1.44
N ASN A 181 -20.94 -58.65 -0.38
CA ASN A 181 -22.26 -58.04 -0.31
C ASN A 181 -23.30 -58.68 -1.26
N LEU A 182 -23.24 -60.01 -1.35
CA LEU A 182 -24.03 -60.81 -2.28
C LEU A 182 -25.49 -61.04 -1.77
N PRO A 183 -26.52 -60.86 -2.62
CA PRO A 183 -27.89 -61.26 -2.31
C PRO A 183 -28.04 -62.78 -2.33
N ILE A 184 -28.55 -63.37 -1.24
CA ILE A 184 -28.73 -64.82 -1.12
C ILE A 184 -30.12 -65.18 -0.57
N CYS A 185 -30.63 -66.34 -0.97
CA CYS A 185 -31.85 -66.92 -0.39
C CYS A 185 -31.53 -67.70 0.91
N VAL A 186 -32.55 -67.99 1.71
CA VAL A 186 -32.43 -68.78 2.96
C VAL A 186 -31.84 -70.19 2.73
N ALA A 187 -31.98 -70.76 1.54
CA ALA A 187 -31.34 -72.06 1.22
C ALA A 187 -29.80 -71.96 1.16
N CYS A 188 -29.26 -70.82 0.71
CA CYS A 188 -27.81 -70.61 0.61
C CYS A 188 -27.14 -70.49 1.98
N MET A 189 -27.86 -70.00 2.99
CA MET A 189 -27.38 -69.93 4.38
C MET A 189 -26.96 -71.31 4.91
N HIS A 190 -27.64 -72.36 4.47
CA HIS A 190 -27.38 -73.73 4.91
C HIS A 190 -26.42 -74.49 3.98
N GLY A 191 -26.10 -73.91 2.82
CA GLY A 191 -25.20 -74.47 1.81
C GLY A 191 -23.89 -73.68 1.71
N GLU A 192 -23.63 -73.06 0.55
CA GLU A 192 -22.36 -72.39 0.23
C GLU A 192 -22.01 -71.20 1.14
N HIS A 193 -22.99 -70.62 1.83
CA HIS A 193 -22.78 -69.49 2.75
C HIS A 193 -22.88 -69.90 4.23
N LYS A 194 -22.73 -71.20 4.53
CA LYS A 194 -22.74 -71.70 5.91
C LYS A 194 -21.52 -71.19 6.67
N GLY A 195 -21.78 -70.42 7.74
CA GLY A 195 -20.74 -69.82 8.57
C GLY A 195 -20.26 -68.44 8.09
N HIS A 196 -20.84 -67.90 7.01
CA HIS A 196 -20.62 -66.52 6.60
C HIS A 196 -21.45 -65.54 7.44
N ASN A 197 -21.02 -64.28 7.50
CA ASN A 197 -21.77 -63.22 8.17
C ASN A 197 -22.98 -62.80 7.32
N LEU A 198 -24.19 -63.20 7.76
CA LEU A 198 -25.44 -62.99 7.05
C LEU A 198 -26.33 -61.99 7.79
N HIS A 199 -26.95 -61.07 7.05
CA HIS A 199 -27.81 -60.03 7.59
C HIS A 199 -29.17 -60.03 6.90
N GLU A 200 -30.24 -59.76 7.67
CA GLU A 200 -31.56 -59.50 7.10
C GLU A 200 -31.57 -58.12 6.43
N VAL A 201 -31.98 -58.08 5.16
CA VAL A 201 -31.87 -56.89 4.30
C VAL A 201 -32.69 -55.72 4.82
N LYS A 202 -33.90 -55.97 5.34
CA LYS A 202 -34.78 -54.91 5.89
C LYS A 202 -34.18 -54.26 7.14
N ALA A 203 -33.70 -55.07 8.08
CA ALA A 203 -33.07 -54.59 9.30
C ALA A 203 -31.78 -53.79 8.98
N LEU A 204 -30.97 -54.31 8.06
CA LEU A 204 -29.74 -53.67 7.62
C LEU A 204 -30.00 -52.35 6.88
N ALA A 205 -30.98 -52.32 5.96
CA ALA A 205 -31.35 -51.11 5.23
C ALA A 205 -31.82 -50.00 6.18
N LYS A 206 -32.65 -50.33 7.17
CA LYS A 206 -33.09 -49.37 8.21
C LYS A 206 -31.91 -48.83 9.03
N LEU A 207 -30.99 -49.69 9.44
CA LEU A 207 -29.78 -49.30 10.16
C LEU A 207 -28.89 -48.38 9.31
N LYS A 208 -28.60 -48.79 8.07
CA LYS A 208 -27.72 -48.07 7.13
C LYS A 208 -28.32 -46.71 6.73
N ARG A 209 -29.64 -46.62 6.48
CA ARG A 209 -30.32 -45.33 6.23
C ARG A 209 -30.22 -44.39 7.43
N LYS A 210 -30.42 -44.90 8.66
CA LYS A 210 -30.25 -44.11 9.89
C LYS A 210 -28.81 -43.57 10.03
N GLN A 211 -27.82 -44.43 9.79
CA GLN A 211 -26.41 -44.04 9.83
C GLN A 211 -26.05 -43.02 8.73
N LEU A 212 -26.58 -43.18 7.51
CA LEU A 212 -26.36 -42.25 6.40
C LEU A 212 -26.95 -40.88 6.72
N SER A 213 -28.18 -40.84 7.24
CA SER A 213 -28.83 -39.59 7.66
C SER A 213 -28.03 -38.86 8.75
N GLN A 214 -27.46 -39.60 9.73
CA GLN A 214 -26.59 -39.01 10.75
C GLN A 214 -25.31 -38.45 10.14
N LYS A 215 -24.64 -39.20 9.25
CA LYS A 215 -23.38 -38.78 8.63
C LYS A 215 -23.55 -37.60 7.67
N LEU A 216 -24.69 -37.52 6.96
CA LEU A 216 -25.07 -36.38 6.14
C LEU A 216 -25.26 -35.12 6.98
N LYS A 217 -25.96 -35.20 8.12
CA LYS A 217 -26.10 -34.05 9.02
C LYS A 217 -24.74 -33.52 9.48
N THR A 218 -23.84 -34.41 9.90
CA THR A 218 -22.47 -34.02 10.28
C THR A 218 -21.71 -33.37 9.10
N LEU A 219 -21.90 -33.86 7.88
CA LEU A 219 -21.32 -33.26 6.68
C LEU A 219 -21.91 -31.89 6.36
N GLU A 220 -23.23 -31.73 6.47
CA GLU A 220 -23.93 -30.45 6.26
C GLU A 220 -23.48 -29.40 7.27
N ASP A 221 -23.28 -29.80 8.53
CA ASP A 221 -22.81 -28.91 9.59
C ASP A 221 -21.37 -28.44 9.32
N ILE A 222 -20.46 -29.36 8.95
CA ILE A 222 -19.08 -29.01 8.58
C ILE A 222 -19.04 -28.11 7.32
N ASN A 223 -19.90 -28.38 6.33
CA ASN A 223 -19.95 -27.60 5.09
C ASN A 223 -20.53 -26.19 5.28
N LYS A 224 -21.40 -25.98 6.28
CA LYS A 224 -21.88 -24.62 6.65
C LYS A 224 -20.80 -23.78 7.32
N ASP A 225 -19.94 -24.43 8.10
CA ASP A 225 -18.86 -23.78 8.87
C ASP A 225 -17.64 -23.47 7.99
N LYS A 226 -17.46 -24.19 6.87
CA LYS A 226 -16.37 -23.94 5.92
C LYS A 226 -16.67 -22.70 5.07
N ASP A 227 -15.88 -21.65 5.28
CA ASP A 227 -15.97 -20.42 4.50
C ASP A 227 -15.45 -20.62 3.06
N VAL A 228 -16.36 -20.96 2.15
CA VAL A 228 -16.09 -21.11 0.71
C VAL A 228 -15.75 -19.76 0.05
N THR A 229 -15.95 -18.63 0.74
CA THR A 229 -15.60 -17.31 0.21
C THR A 229 -14.13 -16.93 0.44
N GLY A 230 -13.39 -17.72 1.22
CA GLY A 230 -11.98 -17.47 1.55
C GLY A 230 -11.06 -17.16 0.36
N PRO A 231 -10.99 -17.99 -0.70
CA PRO A 231 -10.15 -17.71 -1.88
C PRO A 231 -10.56 -16.43 -2.64
N ARG A 232 -11.86 -16.14 -2.68
CA ARG A 232 -12.39 -14.93 -3.34
C ARG A 232 -12.04 -13.67 -2.55
N GLN A 233 -12.22 -13.71 -1.23
CA GLN A 233 -11.84 -12.62 -0.33
C GLN A 233 -10.31 -12.41 -0.35
N ALA A 234 -9.52 -13.49 -0.33
CA ALA A 234 -8.06 -13.39 -0.44
C ALA A 234 -7.61 -12.78 -1.77
N LYS A 235 -8.29 -13.08 -2.89
CA LYS A 235 -8.03 -12.44 -4.20
C LYS A 235 -8.33 -10.95 -4.18
N GLU A 236 -9.48 -10.55 -3.64
CA GLU A 236 -9.86 -9.13 -3.50
C GLU A 236 -8.91 -8.37 -2.56
N GLU A 237 -8.55 -8.97 -1.42
CA GLU A 237 -7.61 -8.43 -0.43
C GLU A 237 -6.18 -8.33 -0.97
N LEU A 238 -5.68 -9.35 -1.69
CA LEU A 238 -4.37 -9.31 -2.36
C LEU A 238 -4.31 -8.17 -3.39
N THR A 239 -5.36 -8.01 -4.20
CA THR A 239 -5.44 -6.94 -5.22
C THR A 239 -5.45 -5.56 -4.55
N LEU A 240 -6.21 -5.40 -3.46
CA LEU A 240 -6.26 -4.16 -2.69
C LEU A 240 -4.92 -3.86 -2.01
N ASN A 241 -4.31 -4.83 -1.33
CA ASN A 241 -3.04 -4.68 -0.62
C ASN A 241 -1.90 -4.34 -1.58
N VAL A 242 -1.83 -4.99 -2.75
CA VAL A 242 -0.87 -4.65 -3.81
C VAL A 242 -1.14 -3.26 -4.36
N GLY A 243 -2.42 -2.93 -4.59
CA GLY A 243 -2.84 -1.59 -5.01
C GLY A 243 -2.36 -0.50 -4.06
N ILE A 244 -2.65 -0.64 -2.76
CA ILE A 244 -2.21 0.28 -1.69
C ILE A 244 -0.69 0.36 -1.64
N LYS A 245 0.03 -0.76 -1.70
CA LYS A 245 1.48 -0.77 -1.60
C LYS A 245 2.15 -0.12 -2.80
N LYS A 246 1.62 -0.34 -4.01
CA LYS A 246 2.08 0.31 -5.25
C LYS A 246 1.81 1.82 -5.20
N THR A 247 0.65 2.28 -4.74
CA THR A 247 0.38 3.73 -4.59
C THR A 247 1.23 4.37 -3.50
N THR A 248 1.46 3.72 -2.37
CA THR A 248 2.37 4.24 -1.33
C THR A 248 3.79 4.37 -1.86
N LEU A 249 4.32 3.35 -2.54
CA LEU A 249 5.66 3.40 -3.14
C LEU A 249 5.78 4.47 -4.23
N ILE A 250 4.77 4.61 -5.10
CA ILE A 250 4.74 5.67 -6.13
C ILE A 250 4.71 7.06 -5.47
N TRP A 251 3.95 7.21 -4.38
CA TRP A 251 3.87 8.48 -3.66
C TRP A 251 5.21 8.84 -2.98
N GLU A 252 5.85 7.89 -2.31
CA GLU A 252 7.20 8.06 -1.72
C GLU A 252 8.25 8.37 -2.80
N HIS A 253 8.18 7.68 -3.95
CA HIS A 253 9.04 7.92 -5.11
C HIS A 253 8.85 9.32 -5.69
N ASN A 254 7.61 9.73 -5.97
CA ASN A 254 7.31 11.06 -6.48
C ASN A 254 7.74 12.16 -5.51
N GLN A 255 7.65 11.91 -4.20
CA GLN A 255 8.11 12.84 -3.17
C GLN A 255 9.65 12.95 -3.16
N ALA A 256 10.38 11.83 -3.25
CA ALA A 256 11.83 11.81 -3.34
C ALA A 256 12.33 12.45 -4.66
N ASP A 257 11.70 12.13 -5.79
CA ASP A 257 12.01 12.70 -7.09
C ASP A 257 11.76 14.21 -7.14
N ALA A 258 10.66 14.69 -6.55
CA ALA A 258 10.40 16.13 -6.45
C ALA A 258 11.49 16.85 -5.62
N LYS A 259 12.00 16.21 -4.56
CA LYS A 259 13.13 16.74 -3.76
C LYS A 259 14.42 16.80 -4.58
N ILE A 260 14.75 15.73 -5.32
CA ILE A 260 15.93 15.67 -6.19
C ILE A 260 15.83 16.70 -7.33
N MET A 261 14.66 16.82 -7.96
CA MET A 261 14.42 17.77 -9.05
C MET A 261 14.57 19.22 -8.58
N LYS A 262 14.09 19.57 -7.38
CA LYS A 262 14.33 20.89 -6.78
C LYS A 262 15.82 21.15 -6.55
N LYS A 263 16.57 20.16 -6.03
CA LYS A 263 18.03 20.28 -5.86
C LYS A 263 18.75 20.46 -7.20
N ILE A 264 18.38 19.70 -8.24
CA ILE A 264 18.94 19.83 -9.59
C ILE A 264 18.69 21.24 -10.15
N GLN A 265 17.43 21.70 -10.12
CA GLN A 265 17.06 23.03 -10.62
C GLN A 265 17.79 24.16 -9.87
N HIS A 266 17.90 24.02 -8.55
CA HIS A 266 18.62 24.98 -7.73
C HIS A 266 20.12 25.03 -8.06
N THR A 267 20.78 23.87 -8.19
CA THR A 267 22.19 23.79 -8.56
C THR A 267 22.44 24.29 -9.98
N GLU A 268 21.55 24.01 -10.93
CA GLU A 268 21.61 24.55 -12.29
C GLU A 268 21.48 26.09 -12.31
N GLY A 269 20.57 26.65 -11.51
CA GLY A 269 20.45 28.09 -11.33
C GLY A 269 21.72 28.72 -10.75
N ARG A 270 22.34 28.06 -9.75
CA ARG A 270 23.61 28.52 -9.16
C ARG A 270 24.77 28.47 -10.16
N ILE A 271 24.85 27.44 -11.00
CA ILE A 271 25.85 27.37 -12.08
C ILE A 271 25.69 28.55 -13.05
N GLN A 272 24.45 28.88 -13.43
CA GLN A 272 24.19 30.04 -14.28
C GLN A 272 24.56 31.35 -13.60
N GLN A 273 24.23 31.51 -12.32
CA GLN A 273 24.55 32.69 -11.54
C GLN A 273 26.06 32.91 -11.43
N VAL A 274 26.84 31.86 -11.14
CA VAL A 274 28.31 31.94 -11.10
C VAL A 274 28.89 32.35 -12.47
N GLU A 275 28.32 31.87 -13.57
CA GLU A 275 28.75 32.27 -14.92
C GLU A 275 28.41 33.74 -15.23
N GLN A 276 27.26 34.24 -14.76
CA GLN A 276 26.88 35.65 -14.89
C GLN A 276 27.75 36.57 -14.02
N GLU A 277 28.02 36.18 -12.77
CA GLU A 277 28.90 36.89 -11.85
C GLU A 277 30.32 36.99 -12.40
N LYS A 278 30.85 35.91 -12.98
CA LYS A 278 32.13 35.94 -13.70
C LYS A 278 32.11 36.99 -14.83
N GLN A 279 31.11 36.98 -15.71
CA GLN A 279 31.02 37.95 -16.81
C GLN A 279 30.90 39.39 -16.31
N HIS A 280 30.12 39.62 -15.25
CA HIS A 280 29.96 40.93 -14.64
C HIS A 280 31.25 41.44 -13.98
N THR A 281 31.99 40.54 -13.34
CA THR A 281 33.27 40.86 -12.68
C THR A 281 34.37 41.12 -13.71
N GLU A 282 34.43 40.34 -14.79
CA GLU A 282 35.30 40.59 -15.95
C GLU A 282 35.03 41.98 -16.55
N LYS A 283 33.74 42.37 -16.69
CA LYS A 283 33.35 43.68 -17.20
C LYS A 283 33.70 44.83 -16.24
N LYS A 284 33.42 44.70 -14.94
CA LYS A 284 33.81 45.69 -13.93
C LYS A 284 35.32 45.91 -13.86
N ILE A 285 36.10 44.84 -13.96
CA ILE A 285 37.58 44.94 -14.01
C ILE A 285 38.01 45.64 -15.29
N PHE A 286 37.38 45.33 -16.44
CA PHE A 286 37.64 46.03 -17.70
C PHE A 286 37.33 47.53 -17.61
N ASP A 287 36.17 47.91 -17.07
CA ASP A 287 35.74 49.31 -16.93
C ASP A 287 36.61 50.08 -15.91
N SER A 288 36.96 49.46 -14.78
CA SER A 288 37.86 50.03 -13.76
C SER A 288 39.28 50.22 -14.30
N LEU A 289 39.82 49.24 -15.03
CA LEU A 289 41.13 49.37 -15.68
C LEU A 289 41.07 50.39 -16.82
N GLN A 290 39.95 50.56 -17.52
CA GLN A 290 39.80 51.57 -18.57
C GLN A 290 39.81 53.00 -18.00
N THR A 291 39.14 53.22 -16.85
CA THR A 291 39.17 54.51 -16.13
C THR A 291 40.53 54.78 -15.51
N GLU A 292 41.20 53.76 -14.99
CA GLU A 292 42.56 53.86 -14.44
C GLU A 292 43.61 54.02 -15.55
N MET A 293 43.39 53.43 -16.73
CA MET A 293 44.19 53.58 -17.95
C MET A 293 44.10 55.02 -18.51
N GLU A 294 42.92 55.66 -18.49
CA GLU A 294 42.79 57.08 -18.87
C GLU A 294 43.57 58.02 -17.92
N HIS A 295 43.77 57.61 -16.66
CA HIS A 295 44.50 58.38 -15.65
C HIS A 295 46.03 58.13 -15.67
N GLU A 296 46.50 56.93 -16.02
CA GLU A 296 47.95 56.57 -16.05
C GLU A 296 48.62 56.62 -17.45
N ILE A 297 47.85 56.85 -18.53
CA ILE A 297 48.35 56.90 -19.93
C ILE A 297 49.41 57.98 -20.19
N GLN A 298 49.54 58.99 -19.32
CA GLN A 298 50.54 60.05 -19.51
C GLN A 298 51.99 59.63 -19.20
N GLU A 299 52.26 58.52 -18.49
CA GLU A 299 53.65 58.16 -18.11
C GLU A 299 54.12 56.71 -18.34
N VAL A 300 53.29 55.66 -18.37
CA VAL A 300 53.80 54.26 -18.21
C VAL A 300 53.60 53.35 -19.44
N LYS A 301 53.89 53.85 -20.64
CA LYS A 301 53.54 53.22 -21.93
C LYS A 301 54.29 51.94 -22.37
N LYS A 302 54.95 51.16 -21.50
CA LYS A 302 55.64 49.91 -21.96
C LYS A 302 55.78 48.75 -20.97
N LYS A 303 55.27 48.83 -19.73
CA LYS A 303 55.44 47.77 -18.72
C LYS A 303 54.18 46.94 -18.41
N TYR A 304 53.05 47.20 -19.08
CA TYR A 304 51.71 46.84 -18.56
C TYR A 304 51.03 45.58 -19.15
N GLU A 305 51.64 44.83 -20.08
CA GLU A 305 51.01 43.59 -20.61
C GLU A 305 51.12 42.38 -19.65
N GLU A 306 52.09 42.38 -18.74
CA GLU A 306 52.33 41.26 -17.81
C GLU A 306 51.38 41.27 -16.60
N ILE A 307 50.94 42.45 -16.14
CA ILE A 307 50.03 42.60 -14.99
C ILE A 307 48.61 42.12 -15.33
N PHE A 308 48.16 42.33 -16.58
CA PHE A 308 46.88 41.82 -17.10
C PHE A 308 46.79 40.29 -17.08
N ARG A 309 47.92 39.61 -17.31
CA ARG A 309 47.96 38.15 -17.43
C ARG A 309 47.89 37.44 -16.08
N VAL A 310 48.49 38.02 -15.04
CA VAL A 310 48.55 37.43 -13.68
C VAL A 310 47.21 37.51 -12.95
N LYS A 311 46.53 38.67 -12.94
CA LYS A 311 45.21 38.82 -12.27
C LYS A 311 44.08 38.05 -12.95
N LYS A 312 44.16 37.85 -14.27
CA LYS A 312 43.18 37.04 -15.02
C LYS A 312 43.30 35.55 -14.67
N LEU A 313 44.51 35.03 -14.47
CA LEU A 313 44.76 33.62 -14.16
C LEU A 313 44.25 33.21 -12.76
N GLU A 314 44.46 34.03 -11.72
CA GLU A 314 43.99 33.73 -10.35
C GLU A 314 42.45 33.66 -10.23
N VAL A 315 41.73 34.53 -10.94
CA VAL A 315 40.26 34.56 -10.92
C VAL A 315 39.68 33.45 -11.80
N THR A 316 40.29 33.14 -12.93
CA THR A 316 39.79 32.08 -13.83
C THR A 316 39.98 30.69 -13.21
N GLU A 317 41.07 30.45 -12.48
CA GLU A 317 41.30 29.16 -11.80
C GLU A 317 40.36 28.94 -10.62
N THR A 318 40.06 29.98 -9.83
CA THR A 318 39.12 29.88 -8.71
C THR A 318 37.68 29.61 -9.18
N PHE A 319 37.21 30.29 -10.23
CA PHE A 319 35.90 30.01 -10.83
C PHE A 319 35.87 28.64 -11.55
N LYS A 320 36.96 28.21 -12.21
CA LYS A 320 37.05 26.86 -12.78
C LYS A 320 36.99 25.77 -11.71
N ALA A 321 37.68 25.94 -10.59
CA ALA A 321 37.65 24.99 -9.49
C ALA A 321 36.25 24.88 -8.87
N ARG A 322 35.57 26.02 -8.66
CA ARG A 322 34.19 26.07 -8.14
C ARG A 322 33.18 25.44 -9.11
N LYS A 323 33.30 25.74 -10.41
CA LYS A 323 32.46 25.13 -11.47
C LYS A 323 32.69 23.63 -11.58
N SER A 324 33.95 23.18 -11.60
CA SER A 324 34.30 21.75 -11.64
C SER A 324 33.80 20.98 -10.42
N SER A 325 33.81 21.61 -9.24
CA SER A 325 33.24 21.04 -8.02
C SER A 325 31.72 20.87 -8.13
N LEU A 326 30.99 21.90 -8.60
CA LEU A 326 29.54 21.86 -8.79
C LEU A 326 29.13 20.87 -9.89
N GLU A 327 29.91 20.75 -10.96
CA GLU A 327 29.69 19.78 -12.03
C GLU A 327 29.88 18.33 -11.55
N LYS A 328 30.84 18.07 -10.66
CA LYS A 328 30.99 16.77 -9.98
C LYS A 328 29.80 16.45 -9.09
N GLU A 329 29.36 17.41 -8.28
CA GLU A 329 28.21 17.24 -7.38
C GLU A 329 26.91 17.00 -8.18
N LEU A 330 26.73 17.72 -9.30
CA LEU A 330 25.62 17.50 -10.24
C LEU A 330 25.67 16.10 -10.88
N ALA A 331 26.85 15.61 -11.23
CA ALA A 331 27.03 14.27 -11.77
C ALA A 331 26.69 13.19 -10.73
N GLU A 332 27.11 13.37 -9.48
CA GLU A 332 26.77 12.47 -8.37
C GLU A 332 25.26 12.42 -8.12
N PHE A 333 24.56 13.57 -8.12
CA PHE A 333 23.11 13.60 -7.95
C PHE A 333 22.37 12.96 -9.13
N ARG A 334 22.86 13.12 -10.36
CA ARG A 334 22.30 12.45 -11.55
C ARG A 334 22.49 10.95 -11.47
N GLU A 335 23.66 10.48 -11.08
CA GLU A 335 23.94 9.05 -10.92
C GLU A 335 23.11 8.42 -9.79
N GLN A 336 22.90 9.16 -8.69
CA GLN A 336 21.99 8.73 -7.61
C GLN A 336 20.55 8.61 -8.09
N ARG A 337 20.06 9.55 -8.92
CA ARG A 337 18.71 9.48 -9.50
C ARG A 337 18.56 8.27 -10.41
N GLU A 338 19.50 8.03 -11.31
CA GLU A 338 19.48 6.86 -12.20
C GLU A 338 19.56 5.53 -11.44
N ARG A 339 20.30 5.50 -10.32
CA ARG A 339 20.36 4.33 -9.43
C ARG A 339 19.02 4.11 -8.72
N PHE A 340 18.40 5.18 -8.22
CA PHE A 340 17.10 5.12 -7.56
C PHE A 340 15.97 4.70 -8.53
N GLU A 341 15.96 5.23 -9.75
CA GLU A 341 15.01 4.84 -10.81
C GLU A 341 15.15 3.34 -11.17
N ARG A 342 16.38 2.82 -11.26
CA ARG A 342 16.63 1.40 -11.52
C ARG A 342 16.16 0.50 -10.38
N ASP A 343 16.55 0.83 -9.15
CA ASP A 343 16.14 0.07 -7.96
C ASP A 343 14.60 0.03 -7.82
N MET A 344 13.92 1.14 -8.11
CA MET A 344 12.45 1.21 -8.11
C MET A 344 11.83 0.32 -9.19
N LYS A 345 12.42 0.29 -10.39
CA LYS A 345 11.95 -0.56 -11.48
C LYS A 345 12.08 -2.05 -11.11
N GLU A 346 13.22 -2.46 -10.56
CA GLU A 346 13.44 -3.83 -10.09
C GLU A 346 12.46 -4.21 -8.96
N LEU A 347 12.16 -3.27 -8.06
CA LEU A 347 11.21 -3.49 -6.97
C LEU A 347 9.78 -3.71 -7.48
N LEU A 348 9.34 -2.93 -8.48
CA LEU A 348 8.03 -3.07 -9.09
C LEU A 348 7.90 -4.38 -9.86
N GLU A 349 8.94 -4.78 -10.60
CA GLU A 349 9.00 -6.07 -11.29
C GLU A 349 8.90 -7.24 -10.29
N SER A 350 9.59 -7.15 -9.15
CA SER A 350 9.52 -8.14 -8.06
C SER A 350 8.12 -8.25 -7.44
N ILE A 351 7.42 -7.13 -7.24
CA ILE A 351 6.03 -7.10 -6.75
C ILE A 351 5.09 -7.76 -7.76
N GLU A 352 5.25 -7.47 -9.05
CA GLU A 352 4.43 -8.07 -10.12
C GLU A 352 4.67 -9.58 -10.24
N GLU A 353 5.90 -10.04 -10.06
CA GLU A 353 6.21 -11.47 -10.05
C GLU A 353 5.57 -12.20 -8.84
N GLN A 354 5.63 -11.61 -7.64
CA GLN A 354 4.96 -12.16 -6.45
C GLN A 354 3.44 -12.17 -6.61
N LEU A 355 2.86 -11.11 -7.17
CA LEU A 355 1.43 -11.05 -7.47
C LEU A 355 1.01 -12.20 -8.38
N ASN A 356 1.72 -12.40 -9.49
CA ASN A 356 1.38 -13.45 -10.46
C ASN A 356 1.45 -14.85 -9.82
N LYS A 357 2.50 -15.16 -9.05
CA LYS A 357 2.64 -16.45 -8.34
C LYS A 357 1.54 -16.67 -7.31
N ASN A 358 1.21 -15.65 -6.52
CA ASN A 358 0.15 -15.76 -5.50
C ASN A 358 -1.23 -15.90 -6.14
N MET A 359 -1.48 -15.21 -7.26
CA MET A 359 -2.72 -15.30 -8.03
C MET A 359 -2.93 -16.69 -8.64
N GLU A 360 -1.88 -17.28 -9.22
CA GLU A 360 -1.92 -18.65 -9.75
C GLU A 360 -2.27 -19.65 -8.64
N THR A 361 -1.61 -19.53 -7.49
CA THR A 361 -1.88 -20.40 -6.32
C THR A 361 -3.32 -20.26 -5.81
N ILE A 362 -3.85 -19.03 -5.71
CA ILE A 362 -5.24 -18.78 -5.29
C ILE A 362 -6.24 -19.38 -6.29
N GLU A 363 -5.95 -19.31 -7.59
CA GLU A 363 -6.80 -19.87 -8.65
C GLU A 363 -6.85 -21.41 -8.56
N GLU A 364 -5.70 -22.07 -8.34
CA GLU A 364 -5.63 -23.52 -8.10
C GLU A 364 -6.44 -23.93 -6.86
N MET A 365 -6.33 -23.18 -5.76
CA MET A 365 -7.11 -23.42 -4.55
C MET A 365 -8.61 -23.22 -4.80
N SER A 366 -9.00 -22.16 -5.51
CA SER A 366 -10.41 -21.91 -5.87
C SER A 366 -10.99 -23.09 -6.65
N GLN A 367 -10.24 -23.60 -7.63
CA GLN A 367 -10.68 -24.75 -8.42
C GLN A 367 -10.80 -26.02 -7.57
N HIS A 368 -9.93 -26.20 -6.57
CA HIS A 368 -10.05 -27.28 -5.59
C HIS A 368 -11.33 -27.16 -4.73
N PHE A 369 -11.66 -25.96 -4.24
CA PHE A 369 -12.89 -25.72 -3.48
C PHE A 369 -14.15 -25.97 -4.32
N ASP A 370 -14.17 -25.53 -5.58
CA ASP A 370 -15.28 -25.79 -6.50
C ASP A 370 -15.49 -27.29 -6.75
N ASN A 371 -14.40 -28.06 -6.86
CA ASN A 371 -14.46 -29.52 -6.99
C ASN A 371 -15.04 -30.19 -5.74
N ILE A 372 -14.65 -29.74 -4.53
CA ILE A 372 -15.24 -30.23 -3.26
C ILE A 372 -16.75 -29.93 -3.22
N LYS A 373 -17.15 -28.72 -3.62
CA LYS A 373 -18.57 -28.30 -3.65
C LYS A 373 -19.39 -29.18 -4.59
N LYS A 374 -18.89 -29.45 -5.80
CA LYS A 374 -19.55 -30.36 -6.76
C LYS A 374 -19.70 -31.76 -6.18
N ARG A 375 -18.66 -32.32 -5.57
CA ARG A 375 -18.71 -33.66 -4.93
C ARG A 375 -19.72 -33.71 -3.79
N PHE A 376 -19.79 -32.67 -2.95
CA PHE A 376 -20.80 -32.55 -1.90
C PHE A 376 -22.23 -32.54 -2.46
N GLN A 377 -22.48 -31.73 -3.49
CA GLN A 377 -23.80 -31.66 -4.15
C GLN A 377 -24.20 -33.02 -4.73
N THR A 378 -23.31 -33.67 -5.47
CA THR A 378 -23.56 -34.99 -6.06
C THR A 378 -23.88 -36.03 -4.99
N LEU A 379 -23.09 -36.08 -3.91
CA LEU A 379 -23.34 -36.97 -2.78
C LEU A 379 -24.70 -36.71 -2.14
N ASN A 380 -25.06 -35.45 -1.90
CA ASN A 380 -26.29 -35.09 -1.21
C ASN A 380 -27.55 -35.44 -2.03
N VAL A 381 -27.50 -35.23 -3.36
CA VAL A 381 -28.58 -35.62 -4.28
C VAL A 381 -28.78 -37.14 -4.27
N MET A 382 -27.70 -37.92 -4.41
CA MET A 382 -27.80 -39.38 -4.36
C MET A 382 -28.30 -39.85 -2.99
N ALA A 383 -27.86 -39.22 -1.90
CA ALA A 383 -28.17 -39.68 -0.56
C ALA A 383 -29.64 -39.43 -0.23
N SER A 384 -30.15 -38.28 -0.66
CA SER A 384 -31.55 -37.91 -0.52
C SER A 384 -32.46 -38.88 -1.25
N SER A 385 -32.12 -39.27 -2.49
CA SER A 385 -32.93 -40.26 -3.24
C SER A 385 -32.90 -41.65 -2.59
N ILE A 386 -31.74 -42.12 -2.13
CA ILE A 386 -31.64 -43.44 -1.47
C ILE A 386 -32.38 -43.45 -0.12
N LEU A 387 -32.37 -42.34 0.62
CA LEU A 387 -33.12 -42.19 1.87
C LEU A 387 -34.63 -42.12 1.65
N ALA A 388 -35.09 -41.56 0.54
CA ALA A 388 -36.50 -41.49 0.17
C ALA A 388 -37.04 -42.80 -0.42
N SER A 389 -36.16 -43.67 -0.95
CA SER A 389 -36.55 -44.93 -1.60
C SER A 389 -36.97 -46.02 -0.61
N ASP A 390 -38.12 -46.64 -0.87
CA ASP A 390 -38.62 -47.83 -0.17
C ASP A 390 -37.88 -49.13 -0.57
N ASN A 391 -36.94 -49.06 -1.52
CA ASN A 391 -36.18 -50.23 -1.96
C ASN A 391 -34.98 -50.52 -1.02
N ASP A 392 -35.14 -51.51 -0.14
CA ASP A 392 -34.14 -51.91 0.84
C ASP A 392 -32.84 -52.46 0.22
N TRP A 393 -32.92 -53.10 -0.95
CA TRP A 393 -31.76 -53.63 -1.66
C TRP A 393 -30.88 -52.52 -2.23
N LEU A 394 -31.52 -51.49 -2.80
CA LEU A 394 -30.83 -50.30 -3.29
C LEU A 394 -30.06 -49.60 -2.15
N ALA A 395 -30.69 -49.49 -0.98
CA ALA A 395 -30.08 -48.91 0.21
C ALA A 395 -28.86 -49.72 0.68
N VAL A 396 -28.98 -51.05 0.79
CA VAL A 396 -27.87 -51.89 1.26
C VAL A 396 -26.69 -51.88 0.29
N GLN A 397 -26.95 -51.84 -1.02
CA GLN A 397 -25.89 -51.83 -2.03
C GLN A 397 -25.21 -50.46 -2.14
N CYS A 398 -25.94 -49.34 -2.14
CA CYS A 398 -25.36 -48.05 -2.46
C CYS A 398 -24.73 -47.34 -1.24
N ILE A 399 -25.33 -47.46 -0.06
CA ILE A 399 -24.94 -46.72 1.15
C ILE A 399 -23.46 -46.91 1.56
N PRO A 400 -22.85 -48.12 1.46
CA PRO A 400 -21.41 -48.28 1.76
C PRO A 400 -20.50 -47.38 0.93
N ASP A 401 -20.75 -47.23 -0.37
CA ASP A 401 -19.94 -46.38 -1.26
C ASP A 401 -20.11 -44.90 -0.90
N MET A 402 -21.33 -44.51 -0.52
CA MET A 402 -21.62 -43.17 -0.04
C MET A 402 -20.90 -42.88 1.27
N PHE A 403 -20.74 -43.87 2.14
CA PHE A 403 -19.97 -43.71 3.37
C PHE A 403 -18.48 -43.48 3.10
N THR A 404 -17.92 -44.18 2.11
CA THR A 404 -16.54 -44.00 1.67
C THR A 404 -16.34 -42.62 1.05
N ALA A 405 -17.20 -42.22 0.12
CA ALA A 405 -17.17 -40.90 -0.49
C ALA A 405 -17.37 -39.78 0.54
N ALA A 406 -18.29 -39.96 1.49
CA ALA A 406 -18.50 -39.04 2.62
C ALA A 406 -17.24 -38.93 3.50
N ALA A 407 -16.51 -40.02 3.73
CA ALA A 407 -15.30 -40.00 4.53
C ALA A 407 -14.16 -39.23 3.83
N ASN A 408 -13.97 -39.44 2.53
CA ASN A 408 -13.02 -38.69 1.72
C ASN A 408 -13.37 -37.19 1.69
N LEU A 409 -14.65 -36.88 1.49
CA LEU A 409 -15.13 -35.50 1.50
C LEU A 409 -14.95 -34.83 2.88
N MET A 410 -15.19 -35.55 3.99
CA MET A 410 -14.90 -35.04 5.34
C MET A 410 -13.41 -34.73 5.53
N LYS A 411 -12.51 -35.54 4.97
CA LYS A 411 -11.06 -35.31 5.04
C LYS A 411 -10.69 -34.01 4.32
N ASP A 412 -11.24 -33.80 3.13
CA ASP A 412 -11.02 -32.58 2.33
C ASP A 412 -11.66 -31.35 2.99
N LEU A 413 -12.86 -31.50 3.57
CA LEU A 413 -13.55 -30.45 4.32
C LEU A 413 -12.89 -30.12 5.67
N LYS A 414 -12.09 -31.01 6.26
CA LYS A 414 -11.32 -30.71 7.49
C LYS A 414 -9.91 -30.19 7.23
N LYS A 415 -9.46 -30.17 5.96
CA LYS A 415 -8.17 -29.58 5.61
C LYS A 415 -8.27 -28.06 5.74
N ASP A 416 -7.45 -27.51 6.64
CA ASP A 416 -7.26 -26.08 6.81
C ASP A 416 -6.24 -25.56 5.79
N PHE A 417 -6.40 -24.29 5.40
CA PHE A 417 -5.54 -23.63 4.42
C PHE A 417 -4.98 -22.32 5.01
N PRO A 418 -4.07 -22.41 6.00
CA PRO A 418 -3.48 -21.23 6.64
C PRO A 418 -2.66 -20.37 5.66
N GLU A 419 -2.18 -20.96 4.58
CA GLU A 419 -1.42 -20.34 3.49
C GLU A 419 -2.19 -19.19 2.81
N LEU A 420 -3.53 -19.22 2.78
CA LEU A 420 -4.37 -18.14 2.22
C LEU A 420 -4.10 -16.79 2.89
N LYS A 421 -3.84 -16.78 4.21
CA LYS A 421 -3.53 -15.54 4.95
C LYS A 421 -2.14 -15.02 4.66
N THR A 422 -1.21 -15.89 4.28
CA THR A 422 0.15 -15.48 3.91
C THR A 422 0.24 -14.99 2.46
N LEU A 423 -0.63 -15.51 1.58
CA LEU A 423 -0.69 -15.14 0.17
C LEU A 423 -1.21 -13.72 -0.07
N THR A 424 -1.99 -13.15 0.87
CA THR A 424 -2.47 -11.75 0.80
C THR A 424 -1.42 -10.72 1.22
N VAL A 425 -0.28 -11.17 1.77
CA VAL A 425 0.79 -10.32 2.29
C VAL A 425 1.98 -10.34 1.33
N VAL A 426 2.18 -9.24 0.62
CA VAL A 426 3.36 -9.02 -0.22
C VAL A 426 4.44 -8.31 0.59
N THR A 427 5.52 -9.04 0.88
CA THR A 427 6.68 -8.53 1.61
C THR A 427 7.76 -8.10 0.64
N VAL A 428 8.13 -6.83 0.76
CA VAL A 428 9.23 -6.25 0.01
C VAL A 428 10.05 -5.48 1.02
N SER A 429 11.32 -5.87 1.18
CA SER A 429 12.25 -5.09 1.97
C SER A 429 12.68 -3.91 1.12
N TYR A 430 12.00 -2.77 1.31
CA TYR A 430 12.57 -1.51 0.86
C TYR A 430 13.88 -1.33 1.61
N LYS A 431 15.02 -1.26 0.90
CA LYS A 431 16.19 -0.65 1.51
C LYS A 431 15.76 0.76 1.80
N GLN A 432 15.53 1.08 3.08
CA GLN A 432 15.52 2.47 3.50
C GLN A 432 16.80 3.03 2.93
N TYR A 433 16.64 3.88 1.91
CA TYR A 433 17.65 4.84 1.54
C TYR A 433 17.71 5.79 2.73
N SER A 434 18.38 5.30 3.77
CA SER A 434 19.05 6.11 4.76
C SER A 434 19.94 7.01 3.91
N PHE A 435 19.48 8.22 3.63
CA PHE A 435 20.37 9.34 3.41
C PHE A 435 21.45 9.17 4.46
N ARG A 436 22.70 8.97 4.06
CA ARG A 436 23.81 8.80 5.00
C ARG A 436 23.63 9.89 6.05
N LYS A 437 23.23 9.49 7.27
CA LYS A 437 23.23 10.40 8.41
C LYS A 437 24.63 10.98 8.41
N PRO A 438 24.80 12.31 8.32
CA PRO A 438 26.12 12.90 8.47
C PRO A 438 26.63 12.39 9.81
N SER A 439 27.72 11.63 9.79
CA SER A 439 28.46 11.32 11.00
C SER A 439 29.04 12.65 11.48
N VAL A 440 28.33 13.28 12.42
CA VAL A 440 28.79 14.51 13.05
C VAL A 440 30.02 14.16 13.88
N THR A 441 31.19 14.59 13.40
CA THR A 441 32.46 14.47 14.12
C THR A 441 32.43 15.40 15.34
N LYS A 442 33.18 15.03 16.39
CA LYS A 442 33.30 15.79 17.65
C LYS A 442 33.45 17.28 17.41
N ILE A 443 32.55 18.05 18.00
CA ILE A 443 32.45 19.50 17.88
C ILE A 443 33.40 20.14 18.88
N SER A 444 34.29 21.03 18.41
CA SER A 444 34.98 21.95 19.31
C SER A 444 33.98 23.02 19.80
N ASN A 445 33.94 23.25 21.12
CA ASN A 445 33.17 24.36 21.72
C ASN A 445 33.92 25.69 21.66
N GLU A 446 35.07 25.74 20.98
CA GLU A 446 35.93 26.91 20.96
C GLU A 446 35.39 28.00 20.01
N VAL A 447 35.47 29.24 20.48
CA VAL A 447 35.23 30.44 19.66
C VAL A 447 36.42 30.62 18.73
N LYS A 448 36.20 30.52 17.42
CA LYS A 448 37.23 30.69 16.38
C LYS A 448 37.83 32.09 16.41
N LYS A 449 36.98 33.12 16.52
CA LYS A 449 37.40 34.51 16.54
C LYS A 449 36.43 35.35 17.37
N LYS A 450 36.95 36.32 18.11
CA LYS A 450 36.17 37.34 18.82
C LYS A 450 36.35 38.68 18.12
N VAL A 451 35.24 39.33 17.79
CA VAL A 451 35.21 40.65 17.16
C VAL A 451 34.58 41.63 18.15
N ASN A 452 35.32 42.68 18.50
CA ASN A 452 34.85 43.70 19.43
C ASN A 452 34.18 44.85 18.67
N LEU A 453 33.04 45.31 19.18
CA LEU A 453 32.32 46.50 18.72
C LEU A 453 32.79 47.69 19.57
N ASN A 454 33.31 48.73 18.93
CA ASN A 454 33.69 49.94 19.67
C ASN A 454 32.44 50.70 20.17
N ASN A 455 32.57 51.40 21.30
CA ASN A 455 31.53 52.31 21.81
C ASN A 455 31.18 53.36 20.72
N PRO A 456 29.91 53.76 20.51
CA PRO A 456 28.72 53.56 21.33
C PRO A 456 27.83 52.34 20.99
N TYR A 457 28.25 51.42 20.12
CA TYR A 457 27.40 50.35 19.57
C TYR A 457 27.28 49.16 20.52
N ARG A 458 26.29 49.18 21.41
CA ARG A 458 26.15 48.18 22.49
C ARG A 458 25.02 47.18 22.29
N TYR A 459 23.79 47.67 22.10
CA TYR A 459 22.61 46.82 22.16
C TYR A 459 22.21 46.34 20.77
N VAL A 460 22.70 45.16 20.39
CA VAL A 460 22.49 44.57 19.05
C VAL A 460 21.22 43.72 19.02
N PHE A 461 20.32 44.03 18.08
CA PHE A 461 19.05 43.34 17.85
C PHE A 461 18.94 42.71 16.46
N GLY A 462 19.58 43.30 15.46
CA GLY A 462 19.61 42.78 14.09
C GLY A 462 21.03 42.57 13.61
N MET A 463 21.25 41.48 12.89
CA MET A 463 22.55 41.17 12.30
C MET A 463 22.37 40.36 11.03
N THR A 464 23.02 40.78 9.94
CA THR A 464 22.95 40.10 8.66
C THR A 464 24.28 40.20 7.92
N SER A 465 24.70 39.13 7.25
CA SER A 465 25.82 39.21 6.32
C SER A 465 25.44 40.07 5.12
N ILE A 466 26.41 40.82 4.60
CA ILE A 466 26.27 41.60 3.36
C ILE A 466 27.26 41.14 2.27
N GLY A 467 27.91 39.98 2.47
CA GLY A 467 28.96 39.45 1.59
C GLY A 467 30.37 39.96 1.92
N ASP A 468 31.38 39.32 1.32
CA ASP A 468 32.81 39.66 1.43
C ASP A 468 33.34 39.81 2.86
N GLY A 469 32.88 38.98 3.80
CA GLY A 469 33.31 39.08 5.20
C GLY A 469 32.88 40.37 5.90
N LYS A 470 31.76 40.97 5.47
CA LYS A 470 31.15 42.14 6.10
C LYS A 470 29.78 41.79 6.69
N ILE A 471 29.44 42.50 7.76
CA ILE A 471 28.17 42.31 8.49
C ILE A 471 27.52 43.68 8.69
N ALA A 472 26.22 43.76 8.39
CA ALA A 472 25.39 44.87 8.82
C ALA A 472 24.77 44.54 10.19
N ILE A 473 24.86 45.49 11.11
CA ILE A 473 24.43 45.34 12.50
C ILE A 473 23.49 46.50 12.82
N SER A 474 22.34 46.18 13.41
CA SER A 474 21.39 47.18 13.89
C SER A 474 21.10 47.05 15.37
N GLY A 475 20.83 48.20 15.99
CA GLY A 475 20.57 48.26 17.41
C GLY A 475 20.37 49.67 17.93
N TYR A 476 20.65 49.89 19.22
CA TYR A 476 20.69 51.23 19.81
C TYR A 476 21.95 51.48 20.65
N THR A 477 22.32 52.75 20.74
CA THR A 477 23.57 53.22 21.34
C THR A 477 23.57 53.12 22.86
N SER A 478 24.76 53.07 23.47
CA SER A 478 24.93 52.92 24.92
C SER A 478 24.36 54.08 25.76
N ASP A 479 24.24 55.27 25.15
CA ASP A 479 23.66 56.49 25.72
C ASP A 479 22.14 56.56 25.55
N PHE A 480 21.55 55.61 24.82
CA PHE A 480 20.12 55.56 24.49
C PHE A 480 19.62 56.74 23.64
N GLU A 481 20.51 57.49 22.97
CA GLU A 481 20.13 58.66 22.16
C GLU A 481 19.74 58.32 20.72
N ALA A 482 20.25 57.21 20.18
CA ALA A 482 20.05 56.83 18.78
C ALA A 482 19.92 55.32 18.56
N SER A 483 19.08 54.97 17.60
CA SER A 483 19.16 53.67 16.92
C SER A 483 20.21 53.74 15.82
N PHE A 484 20.83 52.62 15.46
CA PHE A 484 21.89 52.60 14.46
C PHE A 484 21.75 51.45 13.47
N ILE A 485 22.33 51.65 12.30
CA ILE A 485 22.76 50.59 11.38
C ILE A 485 24.23 50.89 11.06
N ILE A 486 25.10 49.93 11.32
CA ILE A 486 26.52 50.02 10.98
C ILE A 486 26.90 48.83 10.10
N VAL A 487 27.93 49.01 9.29
CA VAL A 487 28.60 47.92 8.56
C VAL A 487 29.99 47.75 9.13
N ILE A 488 30.34 46.53 9.51
CA ILE A 488 31.67 46.19 10.03
C ILE A 488 32.34 45.10 9.20
N ASP A 489 33.67 45.06 9.24
CA ASP A 489 34.45 43.91 8.77
C ASP A 489 34.70 42.89 9.89
N MET A 490 35.25 41.73 9.54
CA MET A 490 35.62 40.68 10.51
C MET A 490 36.75 41.07 11.47
N ASN A 491 37.35 42.25 11.36
CA ASN A 491 38.32 42.79 12.31
C ASN A 491 37.69 43.81 13.27
N GLY A 492 36.38 44.05 13.16
CA GLY A 492 35.64 45.00 14.00
C GLY A 492 35.79 46.46 13.53
N ARG A 493 36.34 46.70 12.34
CA ARG A 493 36.43 48.03 11.77
C ARG A 493 35.07 48.44 11.23
N ILE A 494 34.61 49.61 11.64
CA ILE A 494 33.37 50.21 11.13
C ILE A 494 33.68 50.81 9.76
N LEU A 495 33.04 50.25 8.73
CA LEU A 495 33.13 50.70 7.35
C LEU A 495 32.08 51.77 7.05
N GLN A 496 30.89 51.62 7.64
CA GLN A 496 29.77 52.55 7.47
C GLN A 496 29.02 52.71 8.76
N ASP A 497 28.51 53.91 8.97
CA ASP A 497 27.87 54.32 10.22
C ASP A 497 26.66 55.20 9.93
N LYS A 498 25.48 54.74 10.35
CA LYS A 498 24.23 55.48 10.26
C LYS A 498 23.53 55.47 11.61
N LYS A 499 23.53 56.62 12.29
CA LYS A 499 22.72 56.88 13.49
C LYS A 499 21.41 57.55 13.11
N MET A 500 20.34 57.16 13.80
CA MET A 500 18.99 57.67 13.64
C MET A 500 18.46 58.04 15.02
N ASN A 501 18.32 59.34 15.28
CA ASN A 501 17.86 59.87 16.55
C ASN A 501 16.44 59.37 16.85
N THR A 502 16.22 58.91 18.08
CA THR A 502 14.98 58.21 18.44
C THR A 502 14.00 59.04 19.27
N GLY A 503 14.37 60.27 19.62
CA GLY A 503 13.57 61.13 20.50
C GLY A 503 13.54 60.58 21.94
N GLU A 504 12.42 60.74 22.65
CA GLU A 504 12.25 60.24 24.02
C GLU A 504 12.03 58.72 24.11
N TYR A 505 11.70 58.08 22.97
CA TYR A 505 11.43 56.65 22.89
C TYR A 505 12.69 55.86 22.52
N GLN A 506 12.82 54.63 23.03
CA GLN A 506 13.98 53.74 22.81
C GLN A 506 13.60 52.59 21.87
N PRO A 507 13.60 52.77 20.54
CA PRO A 507 13.08 51.78 19.62
C PRO A 507 14.11 50.70 19.29
N SER A 508 13.71 49.44 19.45
CA SER A 508 14.51 48.30 19.01
C SER A 508 14.57 48.26 17.48
N ARG A 509 15.77 48.14 16.90
CA ARG A 509 15.97 48.11 15.46
C ARG A 509 16.51 46.76 14.99
N TYR A 510 15.76 46.11 14.12
CA TYR A 510 16.09 44.82 13.52
C TYR A 510 16.47 45.03 12.04
N CYS A 511 17.27 44.13 11.47
CA CYS A 511 17.69 44.22 10.08
C CYS A 511 17.93 42.86 9.43
N LYS A 512 17.71 42.79 8.12
CA LYS A 512 17.99 41.61 7.28
C LYS A 512 18.33 42.02 5.85
N LEU A 513 19.30 41.33 5.24
CA LEU A 513 19.71 41.60 3.85
C LEU A 513 18.56 41.27 2.88
N LEU A 514 18.14 42.24 2.09
CA LEU A 514 17.10 42.06 1.06
C LEU A 514 17.72 41.71 -0.30
N SER A 515 18.77 42.43 -0.68
CA SER A 515 19.52 42.22 -1.93
C SER A 515 20.99 42.60 -1.72
N GLN A 516 21.85 42.36 -2.71
CA GLN A 516 23.32 42.57 -2.62
C GLN A 516 23.76 43.88 -1.95
N HIS A 517 22.96 44.95 -2.04
CA HIS A 517 23.29 46.25 -1.47
C HIS A 517 22.21 46.86 -0.57
N LYS A 518 21.03 46.23 -0.45
CA LYS A 518 19.93 46.78 0.35
C LYS A 518 19.72 45.94 1.61
N VAL A 519 19.75 46.58 2.77
CA VAL A 519 19.41 46.00 4.06
C VAL A 519 18.03 46.53 4.47
N SER A 520 17.07 45.62 4.62
CA SER A 520 15.79 45.95 5.23
C SER A 520 15.96 46.20 6.72
N SER A 521 15.27 47.18 7.26
CA SER A 521 15.24 47.48 8.68
C SER A 521 13.82 47.72 9.14
N VAL A 522 13.50 47.21 10.33
CA VAL A 522 12.27 47.56 11.04
C VAL A 522 12.63 48.11 12.41
N CYS A 523 11.89 49.12 12.86
CA CYS A 523 12.16 49.79 14.12
C CYS A 523 10.86 50.05 14.88
N GLU A 524 10.85 49.77 16.17
CA GLU A 524 9.67 50.01 17.02
C GLU A 524 9.27 51.51 17.01
N PRO A 525 7.96 51.83 17.11
CA PRO A 525 6.85 50.91 17.13
C PRO A 525 6.50 50.36 15.74
N ASN A 526 6.63 51.14 14.67
CA ASN A 526 6.07 50.76 13.36
C ASN A 526 6.84 51.33 12.16
N GLU A 527 8.15 51.55 12.26
CA GLU A 527 8.98 51.99 11.12
C GLU A 527 9.41 50.77 10.29
N ILE A 528 9.34 50.90 8.96
CA ILE A 528 10.01 50.02 8.00
C ILE A 528 10.91 50.87 7.09
N GLY A 529 12.11 50.38 6.77
CA GLY A 529 13.04 51.10 5.93
C GLY A 529 14.04 50.22 5.18
N LEU A 530 14.73 50.85 4.25
CA LEU A 530 15.77 50.28 3.42
C LEU A 530 17.03 51.12 3.52
N TYR A 531 18.10 50.48 3.96
CA TYR A 531 19.44 51.03 4.03
C TYR A 531 20.26 50.56 2.84
N ASP A 532 20.83 51.48 2.07
CA ASP A 532 21.75 51.14 0.98
C ASP A 532 23.20 51.20 1.48
N VAL A 533 23.87 50.05 1.44
CA VAL A 533 25.25 49.88 1.93
C VAL A 533 26.30 50.47 0.99
N ARG A 534 25.93 51.17 -0.08
CA ARG A 534 26.91 51.82 -0.97
C ARG A 534 27.11 53.28 -0.63
N ASP A 535 26.03 53.96 -0.27
CA ASP A 535 25.99 55.41 -0.05
C ASP A 535 25.47 55.81 1.35
N CYS A 536 25.16 54.84 2.21
CA CYS A 536 24.59 55.05 3.54
C CYS A 536 23.24 55.80 3.54
N SER A 537 22.52 55.76 2.41
CA SER A 537 21.16 56.29 2.31
C SER A 537 20.19 55.39 3.06
N TYR A 538 19.13 55.99 3.61
CA TYR A 538 18.09 55.28 4.33
C TYR A 538 16.73 55.85 3.97
N ILE A 539 15.90 55.03 3.33
CA ILE A 539 14.51 55.34 2.97
C ILE A 539 13.61 54.67 3.99
N LYS A 540 12.61 55.38 4.51
CA LYS A 540 11.70 54.83 5.52
C LYS A 540 10.25 55.24 5.31
N LYS A 541 9.32 54.43 5.83
CA LYS A 541 7.88 54.70 5.95
C LYS A 541 7.40 54.23 7.33
N ASN A 542 6.32 54.83 7.85
CA ASN A 542 5.60 54.21 8.95
C ASN A 542 4.63 53.18 8.37
N ILE A 543 4.60 52.00 8.97
CA ILE A 543 3.72 50.91 8.54
C ILE A 543 2.25 51.33 8.67
N SER A 544 1.89 52.13 9.68
CA SER A 544 0.55 52.70 9.85
C SER A 544 0.07 53.52 8.66
N ASP A 545 1.00 54.08 7.87
CA ASP A 545 0.68 55.00 6.79
C ASP A 545 0.47 54.24 5.46
N VAL A 546 0.94 52.99 5.39
CA VAL A 546 0.88 52.14 4.18
C VAL A 546 -0.08 50.97 4.30
N ILE A 547 -0.62 50.69 5.49
CA ILE A 547 -1.63 49.64 5.68
C ILE A 547 -2.95 50.21 6.18
N ASN A 548 -4.06 49.59 5.76
CA ASN A 548 -5.41 50.06 6.07
C ASN A 548 -5.78 49.97 7.57
N SER A 549 -5.13 49.09 8.35
CA SER A 549 -5.44 48.90 9.77
C SER A 549 -4.23 48.42 10.58
N TRP A 550 -3.37 49.33 11.02
CA TRP A 550 -2.33 49.03 12.02
C TRP A 550 -2.91 49.16 13.44
N PRO A 551 -2.88 48.09 14.27
CA PRO A 551 -3.41 48.18 15.63
C PRO A 551 -2.60 49.14 16.51
N LYS A 552 -3.29 49.94 17.33
CA LYS A 552 -2.67 51.00 18.15
C LYS A 552 -1.64 50.48 19.18
N ASP A 553 -1.81 49.25 19.66
CA ASP A 553 -0.95 48.62 20.66
C ASP A 553 0.06 47.62 20.05
N ARG A 554 0.26 47.65 18.72
CA ARG A 554 1.15 46.72 18.01
C ARG A 554 2.47 47.39 17.66
N TYR A 555 3.57 46.67 17.92
CA TYR A 555 4.91 47.05 17.48
C TYR A 555 5.62 45.93 16.72
N VAL A 556 6.53 46.31 15.82
CA VAL A 556 7.37 45.39 15.05
C VAL A 556 8.43 44.74 15.93
N THR A 557 8.68 43.45 15.75
CA THR A 557 9.65 42.70 16.58
C THR A 557 10.67 41.88 15.80
N CYS A 558 10.41 41.59 14.54
CA CYS A 558 11.33 40.83 13.69
C CYS A 558 11.12 41.16 12.22
N VAL A 559 12.17 40.92 11.42
CA VAL A 559 12.16 41.09 9.98
C VAL A 559 12.87 39.92 9.31
N ALA A 560 12.24 39.35 8.31
CA ALA A 560 12.85 38.43 7.36
C ALA A 560 12.74 39.01 5.95
N THR A 561 13.56 38.49 5.05
CA THR A 561 13.50 38.81 3.64
C THR A 561 13.30 37.52 2.88
N ASP A 562 12.52 37.60 1.80
CA ASP A 562 12.45 36.56 0.78
C ASP A 562 13.20 37.09 -0.45
N PRO A 563 14.47 36.68 -0.65
CA PRO A 563 15.28 37.17 -1.75
C PRO A 563 14.75 36.76 -3.12
N PHE A 564 13.97 35.67 -3.20
CA PHE A 564 13.43 35.19 -4.47
C PHE A 564 12.33 36.12 -4.99
N ASN A 565 11.43 36.54 -4.10
CA ASN A 565 10.35 37.46 -4.44
C ASN A 565 10.69 38.94 -4.19
N ASN A 566 11.88 39.24 -3.66
CA ASN A 566 12.26 40.57 -3.15
C ASN A 566 11.25 41.13 -2.13
N HIS A 567 10.69 40.27 -1.29
CA HIS A 567 9.72 40.66 -0.27
C HIS A 567 10.39 40.87 1.09
N ILE A 568 9.83 41.78 1.88
CA ILE A 568 10.19 42.03 3.28
C ILE A 568 9.03 41.54 4.13
N LEU A 569 9.29 40.59 5.03
CA LEU A 569 8.32 40.01 5.95
C LEU A 569 8.54 40.62 7.33
N VAL A 570 7.50 41.21 7.91
CA VAL A 570 7.57 41.93 9.19
C VAL A 570 6.63 41.31 10.21
N GLY A 571 7.18 40.78 11.29
CA GLY A 571 6.41 40.19 12.39
C GLY A 571 6.16 41.16 13.54
N GLY A 572 4.96 41.10 14.12
CA GLY A 572 4.54 41.94 15.25
C GLY A 572 4.67 41.26 16.62
N TYR A 573 4.76 42.07 17.67
CA TYR A 573 4.68 41.60 19.06
C TYR A 573 3.33 40.96 19.36
N ASP A 574 3.35 39.79 20.02
CA ASP A 574 2.17 39.03 20.45
C ASP A 574 1.10 38.92 19.35
N SER A 575 1.54 38.70 18.11
CA SER A 575 0.69 38.65 16.92
C SER A 575 1.11 37.51 16.00
N ARG A 576 0.11 36.90 15.36
CA ARG A 576 0.30 35.90 14.30
C ARG A 576 0.44 36.52 12.92
N ASP A 577 0.30 37.83 12.83
CA ASP A 577 0.24 38.55 11.57
C ASP A 577 1.66 38.91 11.11
N VAL A 578 2.04 38.39 9.95
CA VAL A 578 3.29 38.74 9.26
C VAL A 578 2.93 39.62 8.07
N TYR A 579 3.35 40.86 8.08
CA TYR A 579 3.05 41.82 7.03
C TYR A 579 4.12 41.76 5.94
N VAL A 580 3.70 41.65 4.69
CA VAL A 580 4.59 41.47 3.54
C VAL A 580 4.65 42.78 2.74
N PHE A 581 5.86 43.25 2.45
CA PHE A 581 6.14 44.45 1.67
C PHE A 581 7.05 44.13 0.47
N ASP A 582 7.00 44.96 -0.56
CA ASP A 582 7.96 44.92 -1.67
C ASP A 582 9.27 45.69 -1.35
N ASP A 583 10.22 45.68 -2.29
CA ASP A 583 11.50 46.38 -2.19
C ASP A 583 11.42 47.92 -2.35
N GLN A 584 10.19 48.45 -2.43
CA GLN A 584 9.84 49.87 -2.43
C GLN A 584 9.04 50.27 -1.18
N LEU A 585 8.96 49.37 -0.19
CA LEU A 585 8.22 49.56 1.07
C LEU A 585 6.70 49.74 0.85
N ASN A 586 6.14 49.18 -0.22
CA ASN A 586 4.70 49.14 -0.42
C ASN A 586 4.13 47.88 0.21
N TYR A 587 3.00 48.01 0.88
CA TYR A 587 2.29 46.89 1.49
C TYR A 587 1.69 46.00 0.39
N LEU A 588 1.91 44.69 0.50
CA LEU A 588 1.38 43.70 -0.43
C LEU A 588 0.18 42.97 0.19
N HIS A 589 0.41 42.24 1.27
CA HIS A 589 -0.61 41.45 1.95
C HIS A 589 -0.16 41.06 3.37
N ILE A 590 -1.05 40.41 4.10
CA ILE A 590 -0.84 39.83 5.42
C ILE A 590 -0.79 38.31 5.30
N LEU A 591 0.24 37.69 5.87
CA LEU A 591 0.39 36.25 6.04
C LEU A 591 0.06 35.90 7.50
N THR A 592 -1.05 35.21 7.72
CA THR A 592 -1.48 34.84 9.07
C THR A 592 -0.88 33.49 9.47
N LEU A 593 -0.11 33.45 10.56
CA LEU A 593 0.52 32.24 11.07
C LEU A 593 -0.50 31.29 11.74
N PRO A 594 -0.23 29.97 11.75
CA PRO A 594 -1.07 28.97 12.41
C PRO A 594 -1.44 29.32 13.86
N GLU A 595 -2.64 28.94 14.31
CA GLU A 595 -3.17 29.29 15.65
C GLU A 595 -2.30 28.83 16.83
N MET A 596 -1.49 27.79 16.63
CA MET A 596 -0.56 27.31 17.65
C MET A 596 0.58 28.31 17.92
N ILE A 597 0.96 29.11 16.92
CA ILE A 597 1.97 30.15 17.04
C ILE A 597 1.34 31.37 17.72
N LYS A 598 1.99 31.89 18.76
CA LYS A 598 1.50 33.05 19.52
C LYS A 598 2.35 34.30 19.31
N TRP A 599 3.67 34.19 19.46
CA TRP A 599 4.56 35.34 19.30
C TRP A 599 5.83 34.97 18.50
N PRO A 600 5.91 35.33 17.20
CA PRO A 600 7.10 35.15 16.38
C PRO A 600 8.18 36.16 16.81
N ARG A 601 9.09 35.73 17.71
CA ARG A 601 10.18 36.58 18.21
C ARG A 601 11.24 36.84 17.15
N ASP A 602 11.53 35.83 16.34
CA ASP A 602 12.40 35.94 15.17
C ASP A 602 11.86 35.03 14.06
N ILE A 603 12.11 35.42 12.82
CA ILE A 603 11.67 34.71 11.63
C ILE A 603 12.77 34.69 10.57
N THR A 604 12.80 33.65 9.74
CA THR A 604 13.71 33.58 8.59
C THR A 604 13.08 32.74 7.49
N VAL A 605 13.30 33.12 6.23
CA VAL A 605 12.86 32.34 5.07
C VAL A 605 13.99 31.39 4.66
N SER A 606 13.69 30.10 4.55
CA SER A 606 14.61 29.05 4.09
C SER A 606 13.88 28.11 3.14
N ASP A 607 14.40 27.93 1.92
CA ASP A 607 13.83 27.05 0.88
C ASP A 607 12.31 27.23 0.66
N GLY A 608 11.84 28.48 0.63
CA GLY A 608 10.42 28.82 0.45
C GLY A 608 9.52 28.56 1.67
N HIS A 609 10.11 28.17 2.80
CA HIS A 609 9.41 28.01 4.07
C HIS A 609 9.78 29.13 5.05
N LEU A 610 8.85 29.47 5.95
CA LEU A 610 9.05 30.43 7.01
C LEU A 610 9.38 29.68 8.30
N LEU A 611 10.60 29.88 8.79
CA LEU A 611 11.06 29.40 10.09
C LEU A 611 10.64 30.43 11.14
N VAL A 612 9.97 29.98 12.20
CA VAL A 612 9.40 30.85 13.23
C VAL A 612 9.86 30.43 14.61
N CYS A 613 10.54 31.33 15.32
CA CYS A 613 10.83 31.18 16.74
C CYS A 613 9.67 31.73 17.58
N ASP A 614 8.90 30.84 18.23
CA ASP A 614 7.81 31.25 19.13
C ASP A 614 8.30 31.34 20.58
N TYR A 615 8.45 32.58 21.05
CA TYR A 615 8.94 32.86 22.41
C TYR A 615 7.89 32.59 23.50
N MET A 616 6.60 32.70 23.18
CA MET A 616 5.54 32.42 24.16
C MET A 616 5.33 30.91 24.33
N ARG A 617 5.38 30.16 23.23
CA ARG A 617 5.19 28.70 23.23
C ARG A 617 6.47 27.91 23.49
N GLU A 618 7.62 28.57 23.49
CA GLU A 618 8.93 27.96 23.71
C GLU A 618 9.27 26.88 22.67
N LYS A 619 8.89 27.14 21.41
CA LYS A 619 8.96 26.19 20.28
C LYS A 619 9.38 26.91 19.00
N CYS A 620 10.01 26.18 18.08
CA CYS A 620 10.19 26.66 16.72
C CYS A 620 9.30 25.87 15.77
N TYR A 621 8.83 26.53 14.71
CA TYR A 621 7.96 25.95 13.72
C TYR A 621 8.46 26.23 12.31
N VAL A 622 8.11 25.32 11.39
CA VAL A 622 8.25 25.52 9.95
C VAL A 622 6.85 25.72 9.40
N THR A 623 6.62 26.83 8.71
CA THR A 623 5.33 27.13 8.09
C THR A 623 5.50 27.48 6.62
N THR A 624 4.43 27.40 5.84
CA THR A 624 4.48 27.77 4.43
C THR A 624 4.46 29.29 4.25
N THR A 625 5.06 29.78 3.17
CA THR A 625 5.06 31.22 2.81
C THR A 625 3.97 31.56 1.79
N ASP A 626 3.28 30.56 1.23
CA ASP A 626 2.26 30.72 0.19
C ASP A 626 0.85 30.90 0.77
N GLY A 627 0.07 31.76 0.12
CA GLY A 627 -1.31 32.08 0.52
C GLY A 627 -1.42 33.16 1.59
N LEU A 628 -2.66 33.46 2.00
CA LEU A 628 -2.96 34.44 3.06
C LEU A 628 -2.92 33.81 4.47
N GLU A 629 -3.14 32.50 4.55
CA GLU A 629 -3.04 31.71 5.78
C GLU A 629 -1.93 30.68 5.62
N SER A 630 -0.89 30.84 6.44
CA SER A 630 0.27 29.95 6.47
C SER A 630 -0.10 28.60 7.08
N LYS A 631 0.37 27.51 6.46
CA LYS A 631 0.14 26.14 6.98
C LYS A 631 1.34 25.65 7.77
N LEU A 632 1.09 24.94 8.86
CA LEU A 632 2.15 24.25 9.59
C LEU A 632 2.73 23.12 8.74
N VAL A 633 4.04 23.12 8.55
CA VAL A 633 4.79 22.03 7.91
C VAL A 633 5.42 21.11 8.95
N GLY A 634 5.96 21.68 10.03
CA GLY A 634 6.61 20.91 11.09
C GLY A 634 6.94 21.73 12.33
N GLU A 635 7.36 21.03 13.38
CA GLU A 635 7.84 21.60 14.63
C GLU A 635 9.27 21.10 14.90
N PHE A 636 10.13 21.98 15.38
CA PHE A 636 11.49 21.62 15.76
C PHE A 636 11.49 20.88 17.10
N MET A 637 12.29 19.83 17.21
CA MET A 637 12.49 19.16 18.50
C MET A 637 13.13 20.13 19.50
N LYS A 638 12.46 20.39 20.62
CA LYS A 638 13.05 21.17 21.72
C LYS A 638 14.28 20.43 22.25
N PRO A 639 15.45 21.08 22.35
CA PRO A 639 16.66 20.43 22.82
C PRO A 639 16.50 20.00 24.28
N ASN A 640 17.02 18.82 24.64
CA ASN A 640 17.02 18.34 26.02
C ASN A 640 18.13 19.05 26.81
N LEU A 641 17.80 20.22 27.35
CA LEU A 641 18.71 21.06 28.14
C LEU A 641 18.38 20.88 29.63
N GLU A 642 19.37 20.55 30.47
CA GLU A 642 19.17 20.42 31.92
C GLU A 642 18.82 21.78 32.55
N GLY A 643 17.66 21.87 33.21
CA GLY A 643 17.21 23.08 33.90
C GLY A 643 16.08 23.86 33.20
N SER A 644 15.83 25.08 33.70
CA SER A 644 14.69 25.98 33.41
C SER A 644 14.21 26.08 31.95
N ASN A 645 12.93 26.45 31.76
CA ASN A 645 12.31 26.80 30.47
C ASN A 645 13.21 27.64 29.54
N PHE A 646 13.79 27.01 28.52
CA PHE A 646 14.50 27.66 27.42
C PHE A 646 13.53 28.08 26.31
N LYS A 647 13.77 29.26 25.75
CA LYS A 647 12.94 29.88 24.71
C LYS A 647 13.79 30.18 23.47
N PRO A 648 13.29 29.92 22.26
CA PRO A 648 13.99 30.29 21.05
C PRO A 648 13.93 31.80 20.84
N ILE A 649 15.06 32.42 20.51
CA ILE A 649 15.18 33.89 20.41
C ILE A 649 15.67 34.38 19.06
N SER A 650 16.41 33.56 18.32
CA SER A 650 16.90 33.93 16.98
C SER A 650 17.11 32.68 16.13
N VAL A 651 16.89 32.80 14.83
CA VAL A 651 17.03 31.72 13.84
C VAL A 651 17.74 32.20 12.57
N CYS A 652 18.62 31.38 12.03
CA CYS A 652 19.11 31.53 10.67
C CYS A 652 19.39 30.17 10.02
N ASN A 653 19.74 30.20 8.74
CA ASN A 653 20.17 29.03 7.99
C ASN A 653 21.48 29.33 7.24
N ASP A 654 22.28 28.28 6.99
CA ASP A 654 23.45 28.36 6.09
C ASP A 654 23.07 28.06 4.63
N LYS A 655 24.01 28.26 3.68
CA LYS A 655 23.78 27.96 2.25
C LYS A 655 23.52 26.49 1.95
N ASN A 656 23.85 25.59 2.89
CA ASN A 656 23.58 24.17 2.72
C ASN A 656 22.16 23.84 3.13
N GLY A 657 21.49 24.71 3.92
CA GLY A 657 20.13 24.55 4.42
C GLY A 657 20.04 24.17 5.90
N PHE A 658 21.16 24.03 6.62
CA PHE A 658 21.12 23.71 8.06
C PHE A 658 20.58 24.89 8.83
N ILE A 659 19.77 24.58 9.85
CA ILE A 659 19.06 25.58 10.61
C ILE A 659 19.73 25.73 11.97
N TYR A 660 19.98 26.96 12.38
CA TYR A 660 20.63 27.31 13.64
C TYR A 660 19.67 28.15 14.47
N VAL A 661 19.45 27.74 15.71
CA VAL A 661 18.56 28.44 16.65
C VAL A 661 19.29 28.74 17.94
N LEU A 662 19.18 29.97 18.43
CA LEU A 662 19.57 30.33 19.79
C LEU A 662 18.42 30.11 20.77
N TRP A 663 18.71 29.36 21.83
CA TRP A 663 17.82 29.05 22.94
C TRP A 663 18.31 29.70 24.22
N MET A 664 17.52 30.61 24.79
CA MET A 664 17.89 31.38 25.98
C MET A 664 17.00 31.02 27.17
N SER A 665 17.59 30.90 28.36
CA SER A 665 16.82 30.73 29.60
C SER A 665 16.12 32.03 30.01
N HIS A 666 14.96 31.92 30.68
CA HIS A 666 14.24 33.05 31.28
C HIS A 666 15.10 33.82 32.31
N LYS A 667 16.13 33.20 32.89
CA LYS A 667 17.12 33.90 33.72
C LYS A 667 18.39 34.08 32.89
N PHE A 668 18.80 35.31 32.60
CA PHE A 668 20.03 35.64 31.83
C PHE A 668 21.32 35.00 32.39
N SER A 669 21.30 34.50 33.63
CA SER A 669 22.39 33.79 34.30
C SER A 669 22.40 32.28 34.09
N SER A 670 21.38 31.72 33.42
CA SER A 670 21.12 30.26 33.34
C SER A 670 21.46 29.64 31.98
N GLY A 671 22.28 30.35 31.19
CA GLY A 671 22.86 29.84 29.95
C GLY A 671 22.07 30.20 28.68
N CYS A 672 22.78 30.23 27.56
CA CYS A 672 22.24 30.35 26.21
C CYS A 672 22.89 29.26 25.35
N PHE A 673 22.08 28.59 24.52
CA PHE A 673 22.52 27.46 23.72
C PHE A 673 22.27 27.71 22.24
N LEU A 674 23.31 27.49 21.45
CA LEU A 674 23.22 27.40 20.02
C LEU A 674 22.93 25.95 19.63
N VAL A 675 21.85 25.75 18.88
CA VAL A 675 21.40 24.41 18.46
C VAL A 675 21.34 24.35 16.95
N GLN A 676 21.99 23.35 16.37
CA GLN A 676 21.91 23.03 14.95
C GLN A 676 20.86 21.95 14.73
N TYR A 677 20.03 22.17 13.72
CA TYR A 677 18.99 21.28 13.30
C TYR A 677 19.25 20.73 11.90
N ASP A 678 18.80 19.50 11.73
CA ASP A 678 18.61 18.88 10.42
C ASP A 678 17.61 19.68 9.57
N GLN A 679 17.86 19.68 8.26
CA GLN A 679 17.07 20.32 7.22
C GLN A 679 15.77 19.57 6.93
N GLU A 680 15.72 18.25 7.19
CA GLU A 680 14.65 17.36 6.75
C GLU A 680 13.63 17.04 7.87
N ASP A 681 14.09 16.64 9.07
CA ASP A 681 13.23 16.17 10.17
C ASP A 681 13.22 17.12 11.38
N SER A 682 13.88 18.28 11.30
CA SER A 682 14.01 19.26 12.40
C SER A 682 14.53 18.62 13.71
N GLN A 683 15.35 17.58 13.58
CA GLN A 683 16.02 16.90 14.68
C GLN A 683 17.25 17.68 15.13
N VAL A 684 17.52 17.65 16.43
CA VAL A 684 18.73 18.26 17.00
C VAL A 684 19.94 17.47 16.54
N LEU A 685 20.80 18.10 15.76
CA LEU A 685 22.10 17.54 15.39
C LEU A 685 23.12 17.83 16.47
N THR A 686 23.18 19.10 16.91
CA THR A 686 24.23 19.57 17.80
C THR A 686 23.74 20.64 18.76
N VAL A 687 24.34 20.70 19.94
CA VAL A 687 24.03 21.68 20.99
C VAL A 687 25.34 22.21 21.54
N ARG A 688 25.49 23.54 21.58
CA ARG A 688 26.66 24.23 22.11
C ARG A 688 26.22 25.31 23.09
N GLU A 689 26.84 25.37 24.26
CA GLU A 689 26.71 26.50 25.17
C GLU A 689 27.46 27.72 24.61
N VAL A 690 26.78 28.86 24.54
CA VAL A 690 27.34 30.15 24.13
C VAL A 690 27.23 31.15 25.27
N ASP A 691 27.74 32.38 25.07
CA ASP A 691 27.60 33.45 26.06
C ASP A 691 26.13 33.63 26.47
N GLY A 692 25.86 33.63 27.78
CA GLY A 692 24.50 33.74 28.33
C GLY A 692 23.75 35.02 27.93
N LYS A 693 24.45 36.00 27.33
CA LYS A 693 23.87 37.24 26.80
C LYS A 693 23.80 37.27 25.27
N ALA A 694 23.96 36.15 24.57
CA ALA A 694 23.76 36.06 23.12
C ALA A 694 22.31 36.46 22.74
N THR A 695 22.14 37.26 21.67
CA THR A 695 20.83 37.80 21.27
C THR A 695 20.42 37.53 19.84
N VAL A 696 21.38 37.61 18.91
CA VAL A 696 21.11 37.42 17.49
C VAL A 696 22.25 36.62 16.87
N LEU A 697 21.88 35.76 15.93
CA LEU A 697 22.81 34.93 15.20
C LEU A 697 22.64 35.14 13.69
N THR A 698 23.71 34.96 12.93
CA THR A 698 23.67 34.97 11.46
C THR A 698 24.81 34.12 10.91
N VAL A 699 24.73 33.75 9.64
CA VAL A 699 25.85 33.12 8.92
C VAL A 699 26.55 34.20 8.10
N ILE A 700 27.88 34.24 8.18
CA ILE A 700 28.71 35.14 7.36
C ILE A 700 29.47 34.34 6.29
N GLU A 701 29.41 34.82 5.06
CA GLU A 701 30.25 34.31 3.97
C GLU A 701 31.59 35.08 3.92
N THR A 702 32.69 34.35 3.96
CA THR A 702 34.07 34.86 3.84
C THR A 702 34.80 34.14 2.71
N SER A 703 35.97 34.64 2.31
CA SER A 703 36.84 33.97 1.33
C SER A 703 37.26 32.56 1.73
N GLU A 704 37.26 32.26 3.03
CA GLU A 704 37.64 30.96 3.60
C GLU A 704 36.44 30.00 3.78
N GLY A 705 35.22 30.45 3.47
CA GLY A 705 33.99 29.70 3.69
C GLY A 705 32.99 30.44 4.57
N GLU A 706 31.96 29.73 5.03
CA GLU A 706 30.94 30.30 5.90
C GLU A 706 31.27 30.05 7.38
N ASN A 707 31.01 31.05 8.22
CA ASN A 707 31.13 30.93 9.66
C ASN A 707 29.80 31.36 10.31
N LEU A 708 29.48 30.75 11.46
CA LEU A 708 28.36 31.22 12.26
C LEU A 708 28.82 32.35 13.17
N VAL A 709 28.01 33.39 13.27
CA VAL A 709 28.32 34.59 14.02
C VAL A 709 27.21 34.87 15.01
N VAL A 710 27.58 35.08 16.28
CA VAL A 710 26.65 35.34 17.37
C VAL A 710 27.00 36.66 18.05
N ALA A 711 26.07 37.60 18.07
CA ALA A 711 26.24 38.86 18.80
C ALA A 711 25.68 38.74 20.22
N THR A 712 26.32 39.47 21.14
CA THR A 712 25.93 39.51 22.55
C THR A 712 25.35 40.88 22.93
N PHE A 713 24.27 40.88 23.71
CA PHE A 713 23.46 42.06 24.03
C PHE A 713 24.23 43.24 24.66
N ASN A 714 25.27 42.94 25.45
CA ASN A 714 25.85 43.90 26.38
C ASN A 714 27.38 43.92 26.41
N SER A 715 28.03 42.93 25.78
CA SER A 715 29.48 42.73 25.92
C SER A 715 30.30 43.33 24.78
N GLN A 716 29.64 44.08 23.87
CA GLN A 716 30.31 44.70 22.71
C GLN A 716 31.11 43.65 21.92
N ARG A 717 30.60 42.42 21.86
CA ARG A 717 31.33 41.26 21.36
C ARG A 717 30.47 40.46 20.41
N ILE A 718 31.11 40.04 19.34
CA ILE A 718 30.61 39.12 18.34
C ILE A 718 31.53 37.90 18.35
N ASP A 719 30.96 36.74 18.66
CA ASP A 719 31.68 35.47 18.66
C ASP A 719 31.47 34.78 17.32
N VAL A 720 32.58 34.36 16.70
CA VAL A 720 32.63 33.66 15.42
C VAL A 720 32.94 32.20 15.69
N TYR A 721 32.16 31.33 15.07
CA TYR A 721 32.23 29.90 15.21
C TYR A 721 32.36 29.26 13.83
N ASP A 722 33.15 28.19 13.73
CA ASP A 722 33.16 27.36 12.52
C ASP A 722 31.78 26.72 12.32
N LEU A 723 31.32 26.69 11.06
CA LEU A 723 30.19 25.86 10.69
C LEU A 723 30.61 24.39 10.75
N ILE A 724 29.69 23.56 11.22
CA ILE A 724 29.87 22.13 11.27
C ILE A 724 29.63 21.62 9.85
N THR A 725 30.73 21.34 9.14
CA THR A 725 30.69 20.85 7.76
C THR A 725 30.71 19.33 7.73
N LYS A 726 30.02 18.75 6.73
CA LYS A 726 30.10 17.33 6.39
C LYS A 726 31.55 16.98 6.01
N GLU A 727 32.09 15.90 6.58
CA GLU A 727 33.12 15.11 5.89
C GLU A 727 32.47 14.12 4.91
#